data_AF-A0A2D9IJW9-F1
#
_entry.id   AF-A0A2D9IJW9-F1
#
_cell.length_a   1.000
_cell.length_b   1.000
_cell.length_c   1.000
_cell.angle_alpha   90.00
_cell.angle_beta   90.00
_cell.angle_gamma   90.00
#
_symmetry.space_group_name_H-M   'P 1'
#
loop_
_entity.id
_entity.type
_entity.pdbx_description
1 polymer ?
#
loop_
_entity_poly.entity_id
_entity_poly.type
_entity_poly.pdbx_seq_one_letter_code
_entity_poly.pdbx_strand_id
1 'polypeptide(L)'
;EPGRPRHGSGNGTRSGALRPCSQAPTPAPTPAPTPAPTPAPTPAPTPAPGTASVEGSFEIPGPFVLDSDVNSDLIENVSNNFTNRAQFLDDYSTVLGWVGGDDDIELFQVIGTDTPTAVELEMIKHDGDADNVEENADLDIFIINTDLDTISSSAGLDRFEYAEIPADPGEIFYIIVDHYRGYNSEATSYIIRNTPSSSNSQDIKTKLNESNADINIGKLLVGKTELFDDSSSNNNLRNEITTRMDGRPAKLIDISPQRLFEIVGLPSDEDYNSTLKNNFSDAYSKGRWQKATSLLRKKLPGLQVDLDYKKYLHVDFVKDPLHDAYQWWSFDIINLPEGLNILGSDVKPINVAVLDSGGPIEIDLAYKRSIFDSDRGWDMEDNDPLPDDVEFEQGQFSHGTHVGSTISMLNDGIDANGFGARVTPIRVCYQSGCGPTYEAYLFINGDENDSDTSWAERTAISKGLSVSELDEKLYAMNMSYGGGGSANSNACQKLAEISESGILIASSSGNGGINSMNYPAACPTVFSVAATNGIHRRSSYSSTNEMVDFAAPGGEYSDWNDDAIEDLVYAYARQEADMEDSPVPLVGAQGTSMSSPHGAGFLGLIKYYYETISKPFETNSDLPEILKYNHVEQMLKANLLTNDVNKEVREYDTTARPGRDDHLGYGIIDLEKSIKSIDAFKSGYFNSFDNLPYYESIPSVKLEPNVVSEFELSPNGRAGPEFNSVSYSFESDFLEVVDLGNLKFSVKIAEGYNSAGWILTPITFEFPLLSGVDLPYPGYEILASNVEVLFHIRGASVDLDIPALQVNLLDENDEVVVTSSTDILKGKGSIALTDISNGFYKLQVCSNINGDNIWCGSGELTGLSDVFEVSSSTASQVTLNIEATSEGVPNNAPVIISNPESSGATEAAVGQNYLYRVLAEDEDYEDENNPKNNGKPPRSWFDYSIELISQDDGSSGNFLSIDIIGEVTGTPQSGDGGAWTVRIGVSDRIDTTFQEFTLTVDE
;
A
#
# COMPACT_ATOMS: atom_id res chain seq x y z
N GLU A 1 27.20 54.86 -1.55
CA GLU A 1 27.70 56.18 -2.03
C GLU A 1 29.22 56.21 -2.00
N PRO A 2 29.93 57.20 -2.59
CA PRO A 2 29.58 58.17 -3.65
C PRO A 2 30.49 57.97 -4.91
N GLY A 3 30.49 58.75 -6.00
CA GLY A 3 29.71 59.93 -6.42
C GLY A 3 30.23 60.58 -7.73
N ARG A 4 29.52 61.60 -8.23
CA ARG A 4 29.85 62.49 -9.41
C ARG A 4 31.02 63.46 -9.06
N PRO A 5 31.61 64.35 -9.95
CA PRO A 5 31.02 64.98 -11.17
C PRO A 5 31.91 65.49 -12.37
N ARG A 6 31.23 65.81 -13.49
CA ARG A 6 31.41 66.90 -14.51
C ARG A 6 32.78 67.60 -14.78
N HIS A 7 33.24 67.57 -16.06
CA HIS A 7 33.74 68.72 -16.86
C HIS A 7 33.93 68.34 -18.37
N GLY A 8 34.02 69.23 -19.39
CA GLY A 8 33.52 70.62 -19.51
C GLY A 8 34.25 71.55 -20.53
N SER A 9 33.63 71.79 -21.71
CA SER A 9 33.87 72.88 -22.73
C SER A 9 35.11 72.87 -23.67
N GLY A 10 34.97 73.40 -24.90
CA GLY A 10 36.10 73.64 -25.85
C GLY A 10 35.73 74.26 -27.22
N ASN A 11 36.32 75.43 -27.56
CA ASN A 11 36.23 76.17 -28.85
C ASN A 11 37.08 75.51 -29.99
N GLY A 12 37.06 75.90 -31.28
CA GLY A 12 36.40 76.99 -32.02
C GLY A 12 37.39 77.85 -32.86
N THR A 13 36.89 78.66 -33.82
CA THR A 13 37.64 79.58 -34.74
C THR A 13 38.33 78.92 -35.98
N ARG A 14 38.58 79.57 -37.14
CA ARG A 14 38.31 80.96 -37.64
C ARG A 14 38.43 81.10 -39.19
N SER A 15 37.63 81.99 -39.80
CA SER A 15 37.88 82.78 -41.05
C SER A 15 38.11 82.03 -42.40
N GLY A 16 37.78 82.57 -43.60
CA GLY A 16 36.99 83.76 -43.96
C GLY A 16 37.52 84.53 -45.21
N ALA A 17 36.60 85.07 -46.03
CA ALA A 17 36.81 85.93 -47.24
C ALA A 17 37.36 85.24 -48.53
N LEU A 18 37.02 85.65 -49.77
CA LEU A 18 36.01 86.60 -50.30
C LEU A 18 35.61 86.28 -51.78
N ARG A 19 34.61 87.01 -52.33
CA ARG A 19 34.01 86.89 -53.71
C ARG A 19 34.70 87.88 -54.71
N PRO A 20 34.15 88.30 -55.90
CA PRO A 20 32.99 87.86 -56.72
C PRO A 20 33.20 87.83 -58.26
N CYS A 21 32.17 87.40 -59.02
CA CYS A 21 31.61 87.99 -60.28
C CYS A 21 30.76 86.90 -61.02
N SER A 22 29.50 87.02 -61.45
CA SER A 22 28.54 88.09 -61.84
C SER A 22 28.34 88.27 -63.36
N GLN A 23 27.35 87.58 -63.95
CA GLN A 23 26.18 88.14 -64.65
C GLN A 23 25.43 87.05 -65.46
N ALA A 24 24.18 87.33 -65.82
CA ALA A 24 23.31 86.46 -66.61
C ALA A 24 22.52 87.28 -67.64
N PRO A 25 21.99 86.65 -68.70
CA PRO A 25 20.85 87.20 -69.44
C PRO A 25 19.67 86.22 -69.61
N THR A 26 18.48 86.81 -69.68
CA THR A 26 17.18 86.26 -70.09
C THR A 26 16.48 87.38 -70.90
N PRO A 27 15.36 87.16 -71.65
CA PRO A 27 14.61 85.91 -71.89
C PRO A 27 14.28 85.65 -73.38
N ALA A 28 13.51 84.59 -73.65
CA ALA A 28 12.58 84.50 -74.78
C ALA A 28 11.29 83.76 -74.32
N PRO A 29 10.09 84.08 -74.86
CA PRO A 29 8.82 83.65 -74.26
C PRO A 29 8.29 82.30 -74.75
N THR A 30 7.47 81.69 -73.90
CA THR A 30 6.84 80.36 -74.01
C THR A 30 5.77 80.22 -75.09
N PRO A 31 5.80 79.14 -75.89
CA PRO A 31 4.61 78.50 -76.43
C PRO A 31 4.13 77.39 -75.46
N ALA A 32 2.86 77.41 -75.10
CA ALA A 32 2.17 76.30 -74.43
C ALA A 32 0.98 75.86 -75.33
N PRO A 33 0.39 74.67 -75.14
CA PRO A 33 0.75 73.61 -74.18
C PRO A 33 1.02 72.24 -74.83
N THR A 34 1.58 71.33 -74.04
CA THR A 34 1.07 69.95 -73.98
C THR A 34 0.95 69.62 -72.50
N PRO A 35 -0.22 69.19 -71.99
CA PRO A 35 -0.26 68.60 -70.65
C PRO A 35 0.70 67.41 -70.63
N ALA A 36 1.61 67.35 -69.65
CA ALA A 36 2.24 66.07 -69.34
C ALA A 36 1.11 65.05 -69.12
N PRO A 37 1.23 63.79 -69.59
CA PRO A 37 0.22 62.79 -69.28
C PRO A 37 0.03 62.79 -67.77
N THR A 38 -1.21 63.01 -67.31
CA THR A 38 -1.57 62.82 -65.92
C THR A 38 -0.99 61.46 -65.52
N PRO A 39 -0.16 61.37 -64.46
CA PRO A 39 0.27 60.06 -63.97
C PRO A 39 -0.98 59.21 -63.86
N ALA A 40 -0.99 58.04 -64.53
CA ALA A 40 -2.11 57.11 -64.43
C ALA A 40 -2.37 56.96 -62.94
N PRO A 41 -3.57 57.35 -62.45
CA PRO A 41 -3.73 57.78 -61.07
C PRO A 41 -3.19 56.68 -60.18
N THR A 42 -2.14 57.00 -59.40
CA THR A 42 -1.57 56.08 -58.41
C THR A 42 -2.76 55.47 -57.70
N PRO A 43 -2.99 54.14 -57.78
CA PRO A 43 -4.20 53.52 -57.27
C PRO A 43 -4.46 54.09 -55.88
N ALA A 44 -5.59 54.79 -55.72
CA ALA A 44 -5.84 55.60 -54.53
C ALA A 44 -5.58 54.70 -53.33
N PRO A 45 -4.57 55.02 -52.51
CA PRO A 45 -3.77 54.02 -51.81
C PRO A 45 -4.72 53.07 -51.13
N THR A 46 -4.70 51.80 -51.57
CA THR A 46 -5.71 50.79 -51.21
C THR A 46 -5.97 50.95 -49.72
N PRO A 47 -7.20 51.31 -49.30
CA PRO A 47 -7.45 51.76 -47.94
C PRO A 47 -6.76 50.80 -47.00
N ALA A 48 -5.81 51.31 -46.20
CA ALA A 48 -4.98 50.47 -45.34
C ALA A 48 -5.95 49.51 -44.62
N PRO A 49 -5.79 48.18 -44.77
CA PRO A 49 -6.84 47.21 -44.40
C PRO A 49 -7.39 47.57 -43.04
N GLY A 50 -8.72 47.64 -42.90
CA GLY A 50 -9.34 48.23 -41.71
C GLY A 50 -8.94 47.43 -40.47
N THR A 51 -7.98 47.93 -39.71
CA THR A 51 -7.28 47.13 -38.72
C THR A 51 -8.16 46.89 -37.49
N ALA A 52 -8.51 45.62 -37.31
CA ALA A 52 -9.26 45.13 -36.16
C ALA A 52 -8.32 44.65 -35.04
N SER A 53 -8.90 44.31 -33.90
CA SER A 53 -8.19 43.75 -32.74
C SER A 53 -8.95 42.55 -32.18
N VAL A 54 -8.19 41.64 -31.58
CA VAL A 54 -8.70 40.48 -30.83
C VAL A 54 -8.24 40.64 -29.38
N GLU A 55 -9.16 40.56 -28.44
CA GLU A 55 -8.89 40.59 -27.00
C GLU A 55 -9.33 39.26 -26.40
N GLY A 56 -8.68 38.78 -25.35
CA GLY A 56 -9.07 37.52 -24.73
C GLY A 56 -8.50 37.27 -23.35
N SER A 57 -8.99 36.21 -22.73
CA SER A 57 -8.57 35.72 -21.42
C SER A 57 -8.56 34.20 -21.44
N PHE A 58 -7.64 33.60 -20.70
CA PHE A 58 -7.51 32.15 -20.64
C PHE A 58 -7.06 31.72 -19.24
N GLU A 59 -7.35 30.47 -18.91
CA GLU A 59 -6.97 29.88 -17.63
C GLU A 59 -6.70 28.38 -17.77
N ILE A 60 -5.91 27.87 -16.84
CA ILE A 60 -5.68 26.43 -16.67
C ILE A 60 -6.76 25.92 -15.69
N PRO A 61 -7.61 24.95 -16.09
CA PRO A 61 -8.55 24.31 -15.17
C PRO A 61 -7.80 23.62 -14.02
N GLY A 62 -8.35 23.66 -12.81
CA GLY A 62 -7.68 23.13 -11.61
C GLY A 62 -8.57 22.24 -10.73
N PRO A 63 -7.99 21.55 -9.74
CA PRO A 63 -6.62 21.70 -9.24
C PRO A 63 -5.55 21.22 -10.25
N PHE A 64 -4.56 22.09 -10.49
CA PHE A 64 -3.47 21.84 -11.42
C PHE A 64 -2.16 22.32 -10.80
N VAL A 65 -1.12 21.51 -10.93
CA VAL A 65 0.23 21.80 -10.44
C VAL A 65 1.19 21.74 -11.64
N LEU A 66 1.99 22.78 -11.81
CA LEU A 66 3.22 22.68 -12.61
C LEU A 66 4.32 22.19 -11.68
N ASP A 67 5.07 21.21 -12.16
CA ASP A 67 6.28 20.70 -11.54
C ASP A 67 7.31 21.81 -11.27
N SER A 68 8.08 21.66 -10.20
CA SER A 68 9.01 22.67 -9.69
C SER A 68 10.22 22.90 -10.58
N ASP A 69 10.56 21.97 -11.47
CA ASP A 69 11.77 22.06 -12.28
C ASP A 69 11.70 21.50 -13.71
N VAL A 70 10.68 21.92 -14.45
CA VAL A 70 10.56 21.70 -15.90
C VAL A 70 11.74 22.24 -16.73
N ASN A 71 12.01 21.65 -17.90
CA ASN A 71 13.10 22.05 -18.82
C ASN A 71 12.81 23.32 -19.63
N SER A 72 12.63 24.46 -18.94
CA SER A 72 12.40 25.75 -19.58
C SER A 72 13.31 26.84 -19.00
N ASP A 73 14.21 27.38 -19.83
CA ASP A 73 15.06 28.57 -19.59
C ASP A 73 14.29 29.84 -19.13
N LEU A 74 12.97 29.77 -19.08
CA LEU A 74 12.02 30.82 -18.75
C LEU A 74 11.51 30.71 -17.29
N ILE A 75 11.68 29.57 -16.64
CA ILE A 75 11.18 29.23 -15.29
C ILE A 75 12.37 29.09 -14.32
N GLU A 76 12.16 29.21 -13.00
CA GLU A 76 13.20 29.03 -11.98
C GLU A 76 13.03 27.65 -11.31
N ASN A 77 13.90 26.71 -11.68
CA ASN A 77 13.88 25.30 -11.28
C ASN A 77 14.24 25.08 -9.79
N VAL A 78 13.41 24.33 -9.03
CA VAL A 78 13.57 24.09 -7.58
C VAL A 78 13.34 22.63 -7.14
N SER A 79 14.26 21.75 -7.52
CA SER A 79 14.50 20.37 -7.05
C SER A 79 13.68 19.93 -5.84
N ASN A 80 12.65 19.13 -6.15
CA ASN A 80 11.72 18.49 -5.22
C ASN A 80 12.19 17.09 -4.75
N ASN A 81 13.26 16.54 -5.37
CA ASN A 81 13.72 15.13 -5.38
C ASN A 81 14.07 14.48 -4.01
N PHE A 82 13.71 15.11 -2.90
CA PHE A 82 14.03 14.73 -1.53
C PHE A 82 12.76 14.83 -0.68
N THR A 83 12.47 13.85 0.18
CA THR A 83 11.24 13.83 1.00
C THR A 83 11.05 15.08 1.87
N ASN A 84 12.13 15.74 2.30
CA ASN A 84 12.09 17.00 3.06
C ASN A 84 11.84 18.26 2.20
N ARG A 85 11.62 18.09 0.89
CA ARG A 85 11.36 19.11 -0.15
C ARG A 85 10.22 18.78 -1.11
N ALA A 86 9.65 17.57 -1.05
CA ALA A 86 8.63 17.07 -1.96
C ALA A 86 7.49 18.08 -2.20
N GLN A 87 7.12 18.27 -3.47
CA GLN A 87 6.17 19.30 -3.85
C GLN A 87 4.75 18.92 -3.44
N PHE A 88 4.06 19.80 -2.72
CA PHE A 88 2.71 19.52 -2.22
C PHE A 88 1.66 19.54 -3.34
N LEU A 89 0.83 18.48 -3.39
CA LEU A 89 -0.33 18.36 -4.27
C LEU A 89 -1.64 18.51 -3.47
N ASP A 90 -2.51 19.37 -3.96
CA ASP A 90 -3.90 19.45 -3.51
C ASP A 90 -4.73 18.26 -4.04
N ASP A 91 -5.78 17.86 -3.31
CA ASP A 91 -6.62 16.68 -3.59
C ASP A 91 -7.07 16.63 -5.07
N TYR A 92 -6.84 15.49 -5.73
CA TYR A 92 -7.19 15.25 -7.14
C TYR A 92 -6.54 16.20 -8.17
N SER A 93 -5.35 16.73 -7.87
CA SER A 93 -4.56 17.54 -8.81
C SER A 93 -4.17 16.78 -10.09
N THR A 94 -4.22 17.49 -11.23
CA THR A 94 -3.39 17.15 -12.40
C THR A 94 -2.00 17.78 -12.23
N VAL A 95 -0.93 17.02 -12.47
CA VAL A 95 0.45 17.54 -12.56
C VAL A 95 0.88 17.55 -14.03
N LEU A 96 1.56 18.61 -14.48
CA LEU A 96 2.39 18.58 -15.67
C LEU A 96 3.84 18.83 -15.25
N GLY A 97 4.73 17.92 -15.61
CA GLY A 97 6.15 18.03 -15.32
C GLY A 97 7.04 17.61 -16.46
N TRP A 98 8.35 17.58 -16.20
CA TRP A 98 9.37 17.11 -17.12
C TRP A 98 10.54 16.56 -16.32
N VAL A 99 11.11 15.43 -16.75
CA VAL A 99 12.23 14.80 -16.05
C VAL A 99 13.30 14.33 -17.03
N GLY A 100 14.57 14.47 -16.62
CA GLY A 100 15.72 13.79 -17.22
C GLY A 100 16.99 14.62 -17.36
N GLY A 101 17.96 14.07 -18.09
CA GLY A 101 19.30 14.66 -18.23
C GLY A 101 20.14 14.41 -16.98
N ASP A 102 20.56 15.48 -16.29
CA ASP A 102 21.16 15.36 -14.95
C ASP A 102 20.10 15.00 -13.89
N ASP A 103 18.82 15.29 -14.16
CA ASP A 103 17.70 14.94 -13.29
C ASP A 103 17.27 13.48 -13.40
N ASP A 104 16.60 12.95 -12.37
CA ASP A 104 16.28 11.53 -12.30
C ASP A 104 15.11 11.04 -11.46
N ILE A 105 14.68 11.76 -10.40
CA ILE A 105 13.44 11.41 -9.67
C ILE A 105 12.64 12.65 -9.27
N GLU A 106 11.32 12.62 -9.49
CA GLU A 106 10.40 13.66 -9.01
C GLU A 106 9.62 13.14 -7.78
N LEU A 107 9.46 13.98 -6.76
CA LEU A 107 8.83 13.66 -5.47
C LEU A 107 7.71 14.65 -5.12
N PHE A 108 6.49 14.12 -5.01
CA PHE A 108 5.29 14.88 -4.66
C PHE A 108 4.68 14.42 -3.34
N GLN A 109 4.35 15.35 -2.44
CA GLN A 109 3.66 15.08 -1.18
C GLN A 109 2.14 15.23 -1.36
N VAL A 110 1.37 14.22 -0.97
CA VAL A 110 -0.10 14.22 -1.07
C VAL A 110 -0.73 13.73 0.24
N ILE A 111 -1.94 14.20 0.55
CA ILE A 111 -2.72 13.77 1.71
C ILE A 111 -3.69 12.65 1.30
N GLY A 112 -3.78 11.58 2.07
CA GLY A 112 -4.80 10.55 1.88
C GLY A 112 -6.22 11.10 2.12
N THR A 113 -7.20 10.65 1.32
CA THR A 113 -8.59 11.12 1.40
C THR A 113 -9.52 10.02 1.95
N ASP A 114 -10.81 10.32 2.12
CA ASP A 114 -11.85 9.35 2.53
C ASP A 114 -12.04 8.18 1.52
N THR A 115 -11.43 8.25 0.35
CA THR A 115 -11.40 7.19 -0.67
C THR A 115 -9.99 6.99 -1.24
N PRO A 116 -9.66 5.79 -1.76
CA PRO A 116 -8.36 5.58 -2.39
C PRO A 116 -8.26 6.46 -3.63
N THR A 117 -7.07 7.00 -3.89
CA THR A 117 -6.80 7.88 -5.04
C THR A 117 -5.91 7.15 -6.02
N ALA A 118 -6.46 6.86 -7.19
CA ALA A 118 -5.73 6.34 -8.33
C ALA A 118 -4.83 7.43 -8.90
N VAL A 119 -3.58 7.07 -9.16
CA VAL A 119 -2.55 7.90 -9.76
C VAL A 119 -2.18 7.29 -11.10
N GLU A 120 -2.56 7.96 -12.18
CA GLU A 120 -2.09 7.64 -13.53
C GLU A 120 -0.89 8.53 -13.87
N LEU A 121 0.20 7.93 -14.32
CA LEU A 121 1.34 8.61 -14.95
C LEU A 121 1.31 8.35 -16.46
N GLU A 122 1.16 9.42 -17.24
CA GLU A 122 1.29 9.40 -18.69
C GLU A 122 2.66 9.94 -19.11
N MET A 123 3.41 9.12 -19.85
CA MET A 123 4.58 9.57 -20.60
C MET A 123 4.14 10.29 -21.88
N ILE A 124 4.66 11.49 -22.11
CA ILE A 124 4.39 12.24 -23.35
C ILE A 124 5.17 11.64 -24.52
N LYS A 125 6.51 11.60 -24.42
CA LYS A 125 7.41 11.17 -25.49
C LYS A 125 7.48 9.64 -25.54
N HIS A 126 6.36 9.04 -25.94
CA HIS A 126 6.20 7.60 -26.03
C HIS A 126 5.17 7.29 -27.13
N ASP A 127 5.64 6.76 -28.26
CA ASP A 127 4.83 6.58 -29.49
C ASP A 127 3.62 5.63 -29.35
N GLY A 128 3.58 4.85 -28.27
CA GLY A 128 2.52 3.91 -27.93
C GLY A 128 2.91 2.44 -28.15
N ASP A 129 4.03 2.16 -28.82
CA ASP A 129 4.61 0.82 -28.88
C ASP A 129 5.73 0.66 -27.86
N ALA A 130 5.43 -0.08 -26.79
CA ALA A 130 6.36 -0.52 -25.75
C ALA A 130 7.58 -1.35 -26.24
N ASP A 131 7.80 -1.52 -27.55
CA ASP A 131 9.02 -2.10 -28.14
C ASP A 131 10.00 -1.00 -28.62
N ASN A 132 9.59 0.26 -28.76
CA ASN A 132 10.44 1.36 -29.24
C ASN A 132 11.36 1.96 -28.14
N VAL A 133 12.07 1.09 -27.43
CA VAL A 133 12.99 1.46 -26.33
C VAL A 133 14.23 2.26 -26.78
N GLU A 134 14.44 2.48 -28.08
CA GLU A 134 15.51 3.34 -28.59
C GLU A 134 15.09 4.82 -28.71
N GLU A 135 13.79 5.14 -28.82
CA GLU A 135 13.29 6.51 -29.05
C GLU A 135 12.26 6.99 -28.00
N ASN A 136 11.50 6.08 -27.38
CA ASN A 136 10.56 6.40 -26.30
C ASN A 136 11.30 6.67 -24.97
N ALA A 137 10.82 7.65 -24.21
CA ALA A 137 11.18 7.80 -22.81
C ALA A 137 10.54 6.69 -21.95
N ASP A 138 11.11 6.43 -20.79
CA ASP A 138 10.71 5.34 -19.88
C ASP A 138 10.69 5.85 -18.44
N LEU A 139 9.49 5.93 -17.83
CA LEU A 139 9.26 6.45 -16.48
C LEU A 139 8.54 5.41 -15.61
N ASP A 140 9.05 5.17 -14.41
CA ASP A 140 8.42 4.29 -13.42
C ASP A 140 7.74 5.11 -12.31
N ILE A 141 6.65 4.62 -11.72
CA ILE A 141 5.92 5.28 -10.63
C ILE A 141 5.86 4.43 -9.35
N PHE A 142 6.09 5.08 -8.21
CA PHE A 142 6.01 4.48 -6.89
C PHE A 142 5.22 5.37 -5.92
N ILE A 143 4.36 4.78 -5.10
CA ILE A 143 3.73 5.42 -3.94
C ILE A 143 4.40 4.86 -2.70
N ILE A 144 4.98 5.74 -1.88
CA ILE A 144 5.50 5.39 -0.55
C ILE A 144 4.69 6.09 0.54
N ASN A 145 4.58 5.46 1.71
CA ASN A 145 4.06 6.13 2.91
C ASN A 145 5.17 6.91 3.62
N THR A 146 4.84 7.48 4.78
CA THR A 146 5.80 8.16 5.66
C THR A 146 6.85 7.25 6.31
N ASP A 147 6.58 5.94 6.42
CA ASP A 147 7.54 4.93 6.87
C ASP A 147 8.51 4.46 5.75
N LEU A 148 8.38 5.01 4.53
CA LEU A 148 9.10 4.66 3.31
C LEU A 148 8.80 3.27 2.72
N ASP A 149 7.77 2.57 3.21
CA ASP A 149 7.28 1.33 2.60
C ASP A 149 6.73 1.61 1.19
N THR A 150 7.08 0.76 0.21
CA THR A 150 6.57 0.87 -1.17
C THR A 150 5.15 0.30 -1.29
N ILE A 151 4.18 1.12 -0.91
CA ILE A 151 2.74 0.84 -0.89
C ILE A 151 2.22 0.42 -2.28
N SER A 152 2.64 1.14 -3.32
CA SER A 152 2.23 0.87 -4.70
C SER A 152 3.39 1.13 -5.66
N SER A 153 3.50 0.37 -6.74
CA SER A 153 4.62 0.47 -7.69
C SER A 153 4.27 -0.11 -9.06
N SER A 154 4.42 0.69 -10.12
CA SER A 154 4.28 0.28 -11.51
C SER A 154 5.53 0.67 -12.28
N ALA A 155 6.10 -0.30 -12.99
CA ALA A 155 7.35 -0.17 -13.73
C ALA A 155 7.33 -1.11 -14.94
N GLY A 156 6.61 -0.72 -15.97
CA GLY A 156 6.44 -1.47 -17.21
C GLY A 156 7.37 -0.98 -18.32
N LEU A 157 6.82 -0.92 -19.52
CA LEU A 157 7.32 -0.17 -20.68
C LEU A 157 6.11 0.40 -21.45
N ASP A 158 4.95 0.48 -20.78
CA ASP A 158 3.73 1.00 -21.38
C ASP A 158 3.77 2.52 -21.27
N ARG A 159 3.03 3.23 -22.14
CA ARG A 159 2.91 4.69 -22.04
C ARG A 159 2.29 5.19 -20.72
N PHE A 160 1.50 4.32 -20.08
CA PHE A 160 0.72 4.61 -18.89
C PHE A 160 1.06 3.64 -17.76
N GLU A 161 1.57 4.19 -16.67
CA GLU A 161 1.85 3.48 -15.43
C GLU A 161 0.84 3.92 -14.35
N TYR A 162 0.42 2.98 -13.50
CA TYR A 162 -0.68 3.18 -12.56
C TYR A 162 -0.29 2.76 -11.16
N ALA A 163 -0.59 3.60 -10.17
CA ALA A 163 -0.38 3.31 -8.76
C ALA A 163 -1.53 3.88 -7.89
N GLU A 164 -1.67 3.41 -6.65
CA GLU A 164 -2.76 3.81 -5.77
C GLU A 164 -2.27 4.39 -4.44
N ILE A 165 -2.88 5.51 -4.04
CA ILE A 165 -2.79 6.08 -2.70
C ILE A 165 -3.97 5.52 -1.88
N PRO A 166 -3.72 4.86 -0.72
CA PRO A 166 -4.78 4.34 0.14
C PRO A 166 -5.80 5.39 0.64
N ALA A 167 -6.98 4.90 1.05
CA ALA A 167 -7.99 5.71 1.75
C ALA A 167 -7.58 5.93 3.21
N ASP A 168 -6.74 6.93 3.48
CA ASP A 168 -6.27 7.23 4.84
C ASP A 168 -6.35 8.75 5.16
N PRO A 169 -7.52 9.24 5.63
CA PRO A 169 -7.82 10.67 5.80
C PRO A 169 -6.85 11.45 6.69
N GLY A 170 -5.96 12.22 6.05
CA GLY A 170 -5.02 13.10 6.74
C GLY A 170 -3.61 12.52 6.94
N GLU A 171 -3.39 11.24 6.61
CA GLU A 171 -2.04 10.67 6.52
C GLU A 171 -1.33 11.17 5.25
N ILE A 172 0.01 11.06 5.23
CA ILE A 172 0.85 11.57 4.14
C ILE A 172 1.43 10.43 3.32
N PHE A 173 1.34 10.59 2.00
CA PHE A 173 1.99 9.72 1.03
C PHE A 173 2.90 10.56 0.13
N TYR A 174 3.87 9.90 -0.49
CA TYR A 174 4.70 10.50 -1.53
C TYR A 174 4.57 9.74 -2.84
N ILE A 175 4.33 10.46 -3.93
CA ILE A 175 4.42 9.97 -5.30
C ILE A 175 5.86 10.18 -5.76
N ILE A 176 6.51 9.12 -6.23
CA ILE A 176 7.83 9.16 -6.86
C ILE A 176 7.67 8.81 -8.34
N VAL A 177 8.24 9.61 -9.23
CA VAL A 177 8.48 9.27 -10.64
C VAL A 177 9.99 9.07 -10.83
N ASP A 178 10.46 7.95 -11.40
CA ASP A 178 11.87 7.68 -11.70
C ASP A 178 12.11 7.64 -13.22
N HIS A 179 13.17 8.32 -13.69
CA HIS A 179 13.59 8.26 -15.10
C HIS A 179 14.49 7.06 -15.34
N TYR A 180 13.94 5.99 -15.94
CA TYR A 180 14.69 4.76 -16.22
C TYR A 180 15.64 4.95 -17.42
N ARG A 181 16.79 5.57 -17.14
CA ARG A 181 17.86 5.87 -18.12
C ARG A 181 18.69 4.64 -18.56
N GLY A 182 18.11 3.44 -18.51
CA GLY A 182 18.80 2.20 -18.84
C GLY A 182 18.92 1.95 -20.35
N TYR A 183 17.83 2.11 -21.11
CA TYR A 183 17.81 1.85 -22.56
C TYR A 183 18.32 3.04 -23.38
N ASN A 184 17.88 4.23 -22.99
CA ASN A 184 18.28 5.51 -23.57
C ASN A 184 18.36 6.54 -22.42
N SER A 185 18.48 7.83 -22.73
CA SER A 185 18.33 8.90 -21.73
C SER A 185 17.49 10.04 -22.29
N GLU A 186 16.50 9.67 -23.09
CA GLU A 186 15.54 10.59 -23.69
C GLU A 186 14.63 11.12 -22.57
N ALA A 187 14.83 12.40 -22.23
CA ALA A 187 13.98 13.12 -21.30
C ALA A 187 12.59 13.37 -21.92
N THR A 188 11.58 13.51 -21.06
CA THR A 188 10.19 13.70 -21.47
C THR A 188 9.44 14.63 -20.52
N SER A 189 8.45 15.33 -21.06
CA SER A 189 7.34 15.81 -20.24
C SER A 189 6.49 14.62 -19.76
N TYR A 190 5.77 14.78 -18.66
CA TYR A 190 4.83 13.77 -18.15
C TYR A 190 3.59 14.44 -17.57
N ILE A 191 2.48 13.72 -17.54
CA ILE A 191 1.24 14.15 -16.88
C ILE A 191 0.91 13.16 -15.77
N ILE A 192 0.63 13.65 -14.55
CA ILE A 192 0.04 12.83 -13.47
C ILE A 192 -1.43 13.21 -13.33
N ARG A 193 -2.34 12.24 -13.25
CA ARG A 193 -3.76 12.44 -12.96
C ARG A 193 -4.17 11.72 -11.68
N ASN A 194 -4.47 12.50 -10.63
CA ASN A 194 -5.00 11.98 -9.37
C ASN A 194 -6.54 11.94 -9.42
N THR A 195 -7.16 10.76 -9.27
CA THR A 195 -8.63 10.58 -9.33
C THR A 195 -9.14 9.61 -8.27
N PRO A 196 -10.41 9.65 -7.85
CA PRO A 196 -10.96 8.63 -6.94
C PRO A 196 -10.91 7.24 -7.60
N SER A 197 -10.26 6.26 -6.96
CA SER A 197 -10.18 4.88 -7.49
C SER A 197 -11.55 4.27 -7.74
N SER A 198 -12.58 4.69 -7.01
CA SER A 198 -13.99 4.32 -7.25
C SER A 198 -14.48 4.66 -8.66
N SER A 199 -14.07 5.80 -9.23
CA SER A 199 -14.50 6.29 -10.56
C SER A 199 -13.83 5.61 -11.76
N ASN A 200 -12.74 4.88 -11.54
CA ASN A 200 -11.91 4.30 -12.60
C ASN A 200 -12.52 3.03 -13.26
N SER A 201 -12.04 2.67 -14.45
CA SER A 201 -12.49 1.46 -15.17
C SER A 201 -12.05 0.17 -14.47
N GLN A 202 -12.62 -0.98 -14.85
CA GLN A 202 -12.24 -2.27 -14.27
C GLN A 202 -10.81 -2.69 -14.64
N ASP A 203 -10.32 -2.27 -15.80
CA ASP A 203 -8.97 -2.59 -16.27
C ASP A 203 -7.93 -1.74 -15.52
N ILE A 204 -8.20 -0.43 -15.32
CA ILE A 204 -7.38 0.43 -14.45
C ILE A 204 -7.38 -0.11 -13.02
N LYS A 205 -8.55 -0.48 -12.47
CA LYS A 205 -8.65 -1.14 -11.15
C LYS A 205 -7.83 -2.44 -11.07
N THR A 206 -7.60 -3.14 -12.19
CA THR A 206 -6.74 -4.33 -12.21
C THR A 206 -5.26 -3.94 -12.15
N LYS A 207 -4.81 -2.96 -12.95
CA LYS A 207 -3.45 -2.38 -12.87
C LYS A 207 -3.14 -1.85 -11.44
N LEU A 208 -4.08 -1.13 -10.80
CA LEU A 208 -3.94 -0.63 -9.42
C LEU A 208 -3.79 -1.77 -8.39
N ASN A 209 -4.53 -2.87 -8.54
CA ASN A 209 -4.37 -4.04 -7.67
C ASN A 209 -3.02 -4.76 -7.90
N GLU A 210 -2.49 -4.77 -9.14
CA GLU A 210 -1.16 -5.32 -9.43
C GLU A 210 -0.03 -4.46 -8.85
N SER A 211 -0.14 -3.13 -8.89
CA SER A 211 0.90 -2.23 -8.37
C SER A 211 0.99 -2.26 -6.84
N ASN A 212 -0.12 -2.51 -6.14
CA ASN A 212 -0.20 -2.63 -4.67
C ASN A 212 0.36 -3.95 -4.10
N ALA A 213 0.86 -4.87 -4.93
CA ALA A 213 1.21 -6.23 -4.49
C ALA A 213 2.68 -6.39 -4.02
N ASP A 214 2.92 -7.32 -3.08
CA ASP A 214 4.20 -7.52 -2.38
C ASP A 214 4.93 -8.79 -2.87
N ILE A 215 6.16 -8.66 -3.40
CA ILE A 215 6.73 -9.61 -4.39
C ILE A 215 8.13 -10.17 -4.09
N ASN A 216 8.32 -11.44 -4.47
CA ASN A 216 9.55 -12.19 -4.34
C ASN A 216 10.48 -11.95 -5.55
N ILE A 217 11.45 -11.07 -5.35
CA ILE A 217 12.48 -10.74 -6.34
C ILE A 217 13.42 -11.95 -6.51
N GLY A 218 13.44 -12.53 -7.71
CA GLY A 218 14.24 -13.74 -8.05
C GLY A 218 13.42 -14.97 -8.46
N LYS A 219 12.10 -14.96 -8.27
CA LYS A 219 11.19 -16.08 -8.58
C LYS A 219 10.04 -15.61 -9.49
N LEU A 220 9.77 -16.35 -10.57
CA LEU A 220 8.69 -16.03 -11.54
C LEU A 220 7.81 -17.24 -11.82
N LEU A 221 6.49 -17.07 -11.78
CA LEU A 221 5.53 -18.09 -12.18
C LEU A 221 5.35 -18.06 -13.69
N VAL A 222 5.75 -19.13 -14.39
CA VAL A 222 5.66 -19.19 -15.86
C VAL A 222 4.77 -20.33 -16.32
N GLY A 223 3.82 -20.05 -17.23
CA GLY A 223 2.85 -20.99 -17.78
C GLY A 223 2.75 -20.94 -19.30
N LYS A 224 2.36 -22.05 -19.95
CA LYS A 224 2.06 -22.15 -21.39
C LYS A 224 0.61 -21.76 -21.65
N THR A 225 0.38 -20.78 -22.52
CA THR A 225 -0.96 -20.41 -23.00
C THR A 225 -1.43 -21.33 -24.13
N GLU A 226 -2.69 -21.21 -24.57
CA GLU A 226 -3.18 -21.90 -25.78
C GLU A 226 -2.45 -21.47 -27.07
N LEU A 227 -1.73 -20.34 -27.05
CA LEU A 227 -0.90 -19.85 -28.16
C LEU A 227 0.52 -20.50 -28.16
N PHE A 228 0.82 -21.41 -27.23
CA PHE A 228 2.14 -22.04 -27.15
C PHE A 228 2.36 -23.12 -28.23
N ASP A 229 3.09 -22.76 -29.29
CA ASP A 229 3.55 -23.73 -30.28
C ASP A 229 4.86 -24.43 -29.86
N ASP A 230 4.78 -25.72 -29.53
CA ASP A 230 5.94 -26.62 -29.28
C ASP A 230 6.78 -26.90 -30.55
N SER A 231 6.30 -26.57 -31.76
CA SER A 231 7.03 -26.75 -33.02
C SER A 231 7.85 -25.53 -33.46
N SER A 232 7.69 -24.40 -32.77
CA SER A 232 8.43 -23.15 -33.02
C SER A 232 9.92 -23.30 -32.74
N SER A 233 10.78 -22.92 -33.71
CA SER A 233 12.21 -23.26 -33.66
C SER A 233 13.07 -22.24 -32.91
N ASN A 234 13.47 -22.58 -31.69
CA ASN A 234 14.60 -22.02 -30.93
C ASN A 234 14.70 -20.48 -30.86
N ASN A 235 14.12 -19.89 -29.81
CA ASN A 235 14.73 -18.72 -29.17
C ASN A 235 15.50 -19.22 -27.93
N ASN A 236 16.75 -18.77 -27.72
CA ASN A 236 17.54 -19.16 -26.54
C ASN A 236 16.81 -18.79 -25.24
N LEU A 237 16.15 -17.63 -25.18
CA LEU A 237 15.34 -17.19 -24.04
C LEU A 237 14.16 -18.15 -23.79
N ARG A 238 13.38 -18.48 -24.83
CA ARG A 238 12.27 -19.44 -24.77
C ARG A 238 12.75 -20.81 -24.29
N ASN A 239 13.89 -21.29 -24.80
CA ASN A 239 14.49 -22.56 -24.39
C ASN A 239 14.99 -22.52 -22.94
N GLU A 240 15.63 -21.43 -22.51
CA GLU A 240 16.18 -21.29 -21.17
C GLU A 240 15.08 -21.22 -20.09
N ILE A 241 13.98 -20.52 -20.38
CA ILE A 241 12.78 -20.47 -19.54
C ILE A 241 12.04 -21.82 -19.54
N THR A 242 11.74 -22.40 -20.70
CA THR A 242 11.01 -23.69 -20.77
C THR A 242 11.83 -24.90 -20.29
N THR A 243 13.16 -24.78 -20.22
CA THR A 243 14.03 -25.74 -19.52
C THR A 243 13.88 -25.61 -18.00
N ARG A 244 13.78 -24.38 -17.44
CA ARG A 244 13.46 -24.19 -16.01
C ARG A 244 12.06 -24.68 -15.66
N MET A 245 11.09 -24.54 -16.58
CA MET A 245 9.76 -25.14 -16.48
C MET A 245 9.78 -26.69 -16.51
N ASP A 246 10.92 -27.32 -16.84
CA ASP A 246 11.10 -28.80 -16.88
C ASP A 246 10.02 -29.53 -17.69
N GLY A 247 9.65 -28.95 -18.85
CA GLY A 247 8.62 -29.49 -19.73
C GLY A 247 7.17 -29.43 -19.21
N ARG A 248 6.94 -28.87 -18.00
CA ARG A 248 5.60 -28.70 -17.41
C ARG A 248 4.77 -27.65 -18.18
N PRO A 249 3.42 -27.70 -18.08
CA PRO A 249 2.57 -26.64 -18.61
C PRO A 249 2.73 -25.33 -17.83
N ALA A 250 2.94 -25.36 -16.51
CA ALA A 250 3.31 -24.20 -15.70
C ALA A 250 4.22 -24.61 -14.54
N LYS A 251 5.04 -23.68 -14.05
CA LYS A 251 5.96 -23.83 -12.91
C LYS A 251 6.51 -22.47 -12.43
N LEU A 252 6.65 -22.29 -11.12
CA LEU A 252 7.50 -21.27 -10.50
C LEU A 252 8.98 -21.56 -10.81
N ILE A 253 9.69 -20.60 -11.39
CA ILE A 253 11.10 -20.75 -11.81
C ILE A 253 12.03 -19.78 -11.10
N ASP A 254 13.15 -20.32 -10.63
CA ASP A 254 14.22 -19.57 -10.00
C ASP A 254 15.08 -18.91 -11.08
N ILE A 255 15.18 -17.59 -11.01
CA ILE A 255 16.04 -16.80 -11.88
C ILE A 255 16.47 -15.52 -11.18
N SER A 256 17.70 -15.53 -10.67
CA SER A 256 18.28 -14.36 -9.99
C SER A 256 18.14 -13.09 -10.84
N PRO A 257 17.92 -11.90 -10.23
CA PRO A 257 17.67 -10.66 -10.97
C PRO A 257 18.69 -10.39 -12.07
N GLN A 258 19.99 -10.55 -11.76
CA GLN A 258 21.06 -10.37 -12.73
C GLN A 258 20.93 -11.32 -13.93
N ARG A 259 20.51 -12.58 -13.72
CA ARG A 259 20.31 -13.53 -14.82
C ARG A 259 19.02 -13.24 -15.60
N LEU A 260 17.95 -12.78 -14.97
CA LEU A 260 16.75 -12.34 -15.69
C LEU A 260 17.08 -11.16 -16.59
N PHE A 261 17.75 -10.14 -16.02
CA PHE A 261 18.17 -8.93 -16.72
C PHE A 261 19.06 -9.28 -17.93
N GLU A 262 20.06 -10.16 -17.75
CA GLU A 262 20.91 -10.68 -18.83
C GLU A 262 20.12 -11.32 -19.99
N ILE A 263 19.07 -12.12 -19.71
CA ILE A 263 18.39 -12.90 -20.76
C ILE A 263 17.21 -12.18 -21.41
N VAL A 264 16.56 -11.25 -20.73
CA VAL A 264 15.61 -10.33 -21.38
C VAL A 264 16.32 -9.16 -22.08
N GLY A 265 17.58 -8.90 -21.72
CA GLY A 265 18.35 -7.76 -22.20
C GLY A 265 17.90 -6.45 -21.54
N LEU A 266 17.70 -6.45 -20.22
CA LEU A 266 17.52 -5.23 -19.43
C LEU A 266 18.91 -4.65 -19.11
N PRO A 267 19.16 -3.35 -19.37
CA PRO A 267 20.46 -2.71 -19.15
C PRO A 267 20.93 -2.67 -17.69
N SER A 268 22.20 -2.30 -17.50
CA SER A 268 22.87 -2.19 -16.21
C SER A 268 23.06 -0.73 -15.82
N ASP A 269 22.49 -0.32 -14.69
CA ASP A 269 22.53 1.06 -14.19
C ASP A 269 23.85 1.30 -13.43
N GLU A 270 24.98 0.96 -14.06
CA GLU A 270 26.35 1.25 -13.63
C GLU A 270 26.92 2.49 -14.34
N ASP A 271 26.37 2.85 -15.50
CA ASP A 271 26.82 3.99 -16.32
C ASP A 271 26.23 5.34 -15.86
N TYR A 272 25.23 5.34 -14.96
CA TYR A 272 24.65 6.55 -14.35
C TYR A 272 24.42 6.38 -12.84
N ASN A 273 24.18 7.50 -12.14
CA ASN A 273 23.79 7.52 -10.72
C ASN A 273 22.26 7.64 -10.63
N SER A 274 21.59 6.70 -9.95
CA SER A 274 20.15 6.74 -9.70
C SER A 274 19.87 7.15 -8.25
N THR A 275 19.07 8.18 -8.03
CA THR A 275 18.63 8.62 -6.70
C THR A 275 17.65 7.62 -6.10
N LEU A 276 16.75 7.00 -6.89
CA LEU A 276 15.90 5.89 -6.45
C LEU A 276 16.74 4.74 -5.88
N LYS A 277 17.78 4.31 -6.59
CA LYS A 277 18.72 3.25 -6.15
C LYS A 277 19.46 3.57 -4.85
N ASN A 278 19.77 4.84 -4.60
CA ASN A 278 20.55 5.29 -3.45
C ASN A 278 19.67 5.54 -2.20
N ASN A 279 18.46 6.06 -2.37
CA ASN A 279 17.59 6.54 -1.29
C ASN A 279 16.35 5.66 -1.05
N PHE A 280 15.90 4.92 -2.08
CA PHE A 280 14.69 4.10 -2.11
C PHE A 280 15.01 2.72 -2.72
N SER A 281 16.03 2.04 -2.17
CA SER A 281 16.63 0.80 -2.70
C SER A 281 15.62 -0.29 -3.04
N ASP A 282 14.53 -0.35 -2.28
CA ASP A 282 13.53 -1.41 -2.33
C ASP A 282 12.53 -1.13 -3.46
N ALA A 283 12.10 0.13 -3.61
CA ALA A 283 11.34 0.61 -4.77
C ALA A 283 12.13 0.38 -6.07
N TYR A 284 13.40 0.80 -6.11
CA TYR A 284 14.31 0.51 -7.23
C TYR A 284 14.40 -0.99 -7.54
N SER A 285 14.58 -1.83 -6.52
CA SER A 285 14.70 -3.28 -6.72
C SER A 285 13.40 -3.92 -7.23
N LYS A 286 12.25 -3.46 -6.72
CA LYS A 286 10.90 -3.89 -7.13
C LYS A 286 10.61 -3.48 -8.57
N GLY A 287 10.81 -2.21 -8.92
CA GLY A 287 10.60 -1.68 -10.27
C GLY A 287 11.51 -2.34 -11.31
N ARG A 288 12.81 -2.46 -11.02
CA ARG A 288 13.77 -3.21 -11.85
C ARG A 288 13.34 -4.64 -12.15
N TRP A 289 12.69 -5.31 -11.20
CA TRP A 289 12.19 -6.68 -11.33
C TRP A 289 10.84 -6.74 -12.11
N GLN A 290 9.94 -5.79 -11.88
CA GLN A 290 8.70 -5.63 -12.65
C GLN A 290 9.00 -5.34 -14.14
N LYS A 291 9.89 -4.38 -14.44
CA LYS A 291 10.29 -4.01 -15.82
C LYS A 291 10.93 -5.18 -16.56
N ALA A 292 11.80 -5.93 -15.88
CA ALA A 292 12.37 -7.17 -16.41
C ALA A 292 11.31 -8.26 -16.70
N THR A 293 10.26 -8.32 -15.88
CA THR A 293 9.15 -9.28 -16.03
C THR A 293 8.22 -8.88 -17.17
N SER A 294 7.93 -7.58 -17.34
CA SER A 294 7.20 -7.04 -18.50
C SER A 294 7.93 -7.38 -19.81
N LEU A 295 9.24 -7.14 -19.87
CA LEU A 295 10.10 -7.56 -20.98
C LEU A 295 10.06 -9.08 -21.23
N LEU A 296 9.95 -9.91 -20.19
CA LEU A 296 9.83 -11.37 -20.34
C LEU A 296 8.45 -11.77 -20.91
N ARG A 297 7.36 -11.18 -20.40
CA ARG A 297 5.98 -11.30 -20.92
C ARG A 297 5.97 -10.99 -22.42
N LYS A 298 6.46 -9.80 -22.81
CA LYS A 298 6.44 -9.31 -24.20
C LYS A 298 7.33 -10.15 -25.14
N LYS A 299 8.50 -10.61 -24.69
CA LYS A 299 9.43 -11.41 -25.52
C LYS A 299 9.04 -12.89 -25.64
N LEU A 300 8.04 -13.36 -24.88
CA LEU A 300 7.56 -14.74 -24.89
C LEU A 300 6.01 -14.84 -24.88
N PRO A 301 5.25 -14.21 -25.79
CA PRO A 301 3.80 -14.06 -25.69
C PRO A 301 2.97 -15.36 -25.79
N GLY A 302 3.61 -16.50 -26.09
CA GLY A 302 3.00 -17.83 -25.94
C GLY A 302 3.06 -18.36 -24.50
N LEU A 303 3.78 -17.69 -23.60
CA LEU A 303 3.86 -17.97 -22.17
C LEU A 303 3.15 -16.86 -21.38
N GLN A 304 2.38 -17.26 -20.39
CA GLN A 304 2.01 -16.41 -19.26
C GLN A 304 3.20 -16.34 -18.31
N VAL A 305 3.46 -15.18 -17.75
CA VAL A 305 4.55 -14.93 -16.79
C VAL A 305 3.99 -14.01 -15.72
N ASP A 306 4.05 -14.42 -14.46
CA ASP A 306 3.58 -13.67 -13.31
C ASP A 306 4.65 -13.63 -12.22
N LEU A 307 4.52 -12.67 -11.31
CA LEU A 307 5.44 -12.46 -10.20
C LEU A 307 5.18 -13.51 -9.11
N ASP A 308 6.24 -13.92 -8.42
CA ASP A 308 6.11 -14.58 -7.13
C ASP A 308 5.74 -13.53 -6.06
N TYR A 309 4.90 -13.88 -5.10
CA TYR A 309 4.49 -12.97 -4.01
C TYR A 309 5.31 -13.28 -2.73
N LYS A 310 5.12 -12.57 -1.61
CA LYS A 310 6.08 -12.58 -0.47
C LYS A 310 5.52 -12.97 0.90
N LYS A 311 5.74 -14.22 1.36
CA LYS A 311 5.08 -14.89 2.52
C LYS A 311 5.99 -16.04 3.18
N TYR A 312 5.68 -16.81 4.27
CA TYR A 312 6.59 -17.23 5.41
C TYR A 312 6.10 -18.10 6.67
N LEU A 313 6.98 -18.92 7.44
CA LEU A 313 7.18 -20.28 10.02
C LEU A 313 7.38 -21.89 10.29
N HIS A 314 8.53 -22.44 10.80
CA HIS A 314 8.91 -23.74 11.60
C HIS A 314 10.14 -23.93 12.86
N VAL A 315 10.12 -24.13 14.30
CA VAL A 315 10.83 -24.76 15.62
C VAL A 315 11.56 -26.19 15.90
N ASP A 316 12.81 -26.30 16.43
CA ASP A 316 13.59 -27.60 16.45
C ASP A 316 13.27 -28.62 17.60
N PHE A 317 13.81 -29.83 17.52
CA PHE A 317 13.05 -30.99 17.06
C PHE A 317 14.06 -32.13 16.77
N VAL A 318 13.72 -33.41 17.00
CA VAL A 318 14.49 -34.49 16.34
C VAL A 318 13.99 -34.55 14.91
N LYS A 319 14.84 -34.19 13.94
CA LYS A 319 14.47 -34.00 12.52
C LYS A 319 13.95 -35.28 11.84
N ASP A 320 12.66 -35.53 12.05
CA ASP A 320 11.79 -36.31 11.20
C ASP A 320 11.90 -35.84 9.74
N PRO A 321 11.65 -36.72 8.75
CA PRO A 321 12.14 -36.54 7.38
C PRO A 321 11.67 -35.29 6.63
N LEU A 322 10.60 -34.64 7.07
CA LEU A 322 10.03 -33.45 6.43
C LEU A 322 10.53 -32.13 7.03
N HIS A 323 11.34 -32.15 8.08
CA HIS A 323 11.78 -30.94 8.79
C HIS A 323 12.70 -30.04 7.98
N ASP A 324 13.88 -30.52 7.59
CA ASP A 324 14.88 -29.74 6.83
C ASP A 324 14.40 -29.31 5.41
N ALA A 325 13.11 -29.52 5.12
CA ALA A 325 12.38 -29.02 3.98
C ALA A 325 11.17 -28.17 4.44
N TYR A 326 10.11 -28.82 4.90
CA TYR A 326 8.82 -28.18 5.18
C TYR A 326 8.71 -27.60 6.58
N GLN A 327 9.65 -27.91 7.48
CA GLN A 327 9.59 -27.39 8.83
C GLN A 327 10.94 -26.79 9.29
N TRP A 328 11.26 -25.50 8.98
CA TRP A 328 12.32 -24.77 9.72
C TRP A 328 12.30 -23.19 10.08
N TRP A 329 11.15 -22.48 10.31
CA TRP A 329 10.96 -21.30 11.31
C TRP A 329 9.99 -21.20 12.75
N SER A 330 8.85 -21.73 13.50
CA SER A 330 7.60 -22.75 13.81
C SER A 330 7.49 -24.30 14.31
N PHE A 331 7.92 -25.43 13.62
CA PHE A 331 8.97 -26.51 13.90
C PHE A 331 10.43 -26.70 13.12
N ASP A 332 11.75 -26.20 13.07
CA ASP A 332 13.02 -25.35 13.60
C ASP A 332 13.28 -23.97 14.44
N ILE A 333 12.74 -22.70 14.36
CA ILE A 333 12.92 -21.57 15.39
C ILE A 333 12.02 -21.54 16.68
N ILE A 334 11.22 -20.50 17.04
CA ILE A 334 10.66 -20.09 18.38
C ILE A 334 11.23 -20.72 19.68
N ASN A 335 12.54 -20.97 19.65
CA ASN A 335 13.42 -21.58 20.63
C ASN A 335 12.86 -22.81 21.38
N LEU A 336 11.99 -23.57 20.69
CA LEU A 336 11.67 -24.95 21.01
C LEU A 336 12.70 -26.02 20.50
N PRO A 337 13.78 -25.76 19.71
CA PRO A 337 14.94 -26.66 19.60
C PRO A 337 15.47 -27.00 20.96
N GLU A 338 16.03 -25.99 21.62
CA GLU A 338 16.65 -26.16 22.90
C GLU A 338 15.55 -26.41 23.96
N GLY A 339 14.35 -25.87 23.74
CA GLY A 339 13.14 -26.15 24.53
C GLY A 339 12.76 -27.65 24.63
N LEU A 340 12.44 -28.33 23.52
CA LEU A 340 12.17 -29.78 23.52
C LEU A 340 13.43 -30.61 23.75
N ASN A 341 14.64 -30.12 23.46
CA ASN A 341 15.86 -30.79 23.92
C ASN A 341 16.00 -30.75 25.46
N ILE A 342 15.38 -29.79 26.17
CA ILE A 342 15.29 -29.76 27.64
C ILE A 342 14.07 -30.54 28.17
N LEU A 343 12.90 -30.43 27.52
CA LEU A 343 11.66 -31.11 27.95
C LEU A 343 11.59 -32.59 27.53
N GLY A 344 12.38 -32.99 26.53
CA GLY A 344 12.25 -34.22 25.75
C GLY A 344 11.10 -34.14 24.75
N SER A 345 11.27 -34.68 23.54
CA SER A 345 10.24 -34.68 22.47
C SER A 345 9.07 -35.64 22.69
N ASP A 346 9.16 -36.60 23.63
CA ASP A 346 8.08 -37.55 23.91
C ASP A 346 6.76 -36.85 24.28
N VAL A 347 5.63 -37.48 23.95
CA VAL A 347 4.29 -36.98 24.35
C VAL A 347 4.18 -36.81 25.86
N LYS A 348 3.82 -35.60 26.28
CA LYS A 348 3.59 -35.19 27.68
C LYS A 348 2.09 -35.21 27.99
N PRO A 349 1.67 -35.30 29.27
CA PRO A 349 0.26 -35.28 29.66
C PRO A 349 -0.39 -33.88 29.56
N ILE A 350 0.02 -33.06 28.59
CA ILE A 350 -0.40 -31.67 28.38
C ILE A 350 -1.60 -31.67 27.44
N ASN A 351 -2.81 -31.59 28.02
CA ASN A 351 -4.02 -31.39 27.23
C ASN A 351 -4.12 -29.93 26.79
N VAL A 352 -4.26 -29.68 25.49
CA VAL A 352 -4.67 -28.41 24.91
C VAL A 352 -6.06 -28.58 24.31
N ALA A 353 -7.03 -27.75 24.69
CA ALA A 353 -8.33 -27.73 24.04
C ALA A 353 -8.24 -26.93 22.73
N VAL A 354 -8.70 -27.47 21.61
CA VAL A 354 -8.75 -26.77 20.31
C VAL A 354 -10.22 -26.61 19.94
N LEU A 355 -10.72 -25.38 20.01
CA LEU A 355 -12.07 -25.04 19.57
C LEU A 355 -11.97 -24.56 18.12
N ASP A 356 -12.48 -25.37 17.18
CA ASP A 356 -12.29 -25.18 15.75
C ASP A 356 -13.33 -25.99 14.91
N SER A 357 -13.07 -26.34 13.66
CA SER A 357 -13.98 -27.13 12.80
C SER A 357 -14.05 -28.64 13.10
N GLY A 358 -13.24 -29.14 14.03
CA GLY A 358 -13.20 -30.55 14.46
C GLY A 358 -11.78 -31.14 14.40
N GLY A 359 -11.69 -32.47 14.41
CA GLY A 359 -10.45 -33.24 14.25
C GLY A 359 -10.56 -34.37 13.22
N PRO A 360 -9.48 -35.15 13.02
CA PRO A 360 -9.45 -36.26 12.07
C PRO A 360 -10.06 -37.54 12.64
N ILE A 361 -10.71 -38.33 11.78
CA ILE A 361 -11.33 -39.62 12.17
C ILE A 361 -10.30 -40.69 12.56
N GLU A 362 -10.64 -41.59 13.48
CA GLU A 362 -9.75 -42.59 14.11
C GLU A 362 -8.91 -43.45 13.12
N ILE A 363 -9.45 -43.68 11.91
CA ILE A 363 -8.83 -44.53 10.89
C ILE A 363 -7.81 -43.82 9.98
N ASP A 364 -7.70 -42.49 10.08
CA ASP A 364 -6.90 -41.67 9.15
C ASP A 364 -5.40 -41.64 9.49
N LEU A 365 -4.57 -41.26 8.52
CA LEU A 365 -3.15 -40.95 8.75
C LEU A 365 -2.98 -39.81 9.76
N ALA A 366 -3.75 -38.72 9.65
CA ALA A 366 -3.66 -37.56 10.54
C ALA A 366 -3.87 -37.93 12.02
N TYR A 367 -4.84 -38.83 12.30
CA TYR A 367 -5.12 -39.36 13.63
C TYR A 367 -4.06 -40.39 14.09
N LYS A 368 -3.53 -41.24 13.20
CA LYS A 368 -2.40 -42.13 13.52
C LYS A 368 -1.10 -41.38 13.82
N ARG A 369 -0.96 -40.16 13.29
CA ARG A 369 0.25 -39.31 13.31
C ARG A 369 0.20 -38.13 14.26
N SER A 370 -0.91 -37.91 14.92
CA SER A 370 -1.09 -36.83 15.90
C SER A 370 -1.79 -37.38 17.15
N ILE A 371 -1.80 -36.62 18.26
CA ILE A 371 -2.41 -37.07 19.51
C ILE A 371 -3.74 -36.34 19.75
N PHE A 372 -4.78 -36.74 19.00
CA PHE A 372 -6.15 -36.30 19.21
C PHE A 372 -6.88 -37.20 20.22
N ASP A 373 -7.23 -36.67 21.39
CA ASP A 373 -8.06 -37.33 22.40
C ASP A 373 -9.57 -37.12 22.08
N SER A 374 -10.08 -37.61 20.94
CA SER A 374 -11.49 -37.40 20.53
C SER A 374 -12.53 -37.92 21.54
N ASP A 375 -12.20 -39.00 22.28
CA ASP A 375 -12.96 -39.50 23.45
C ASP A 375 -13.26 -38.45 24.53
N ARG A 376 -12.46 -37.36 24.57
CA ARG A 376 -12.58 -36.24 25.52
C ARG A 376 -13.15 -34.99 24.87
N GLY A 377 -13.08 -34.90 23.54
CA GLY A 377 -13.64 -33.84 22.72
C GLY A 377 -15.14 -33.92 22.59
N TRP A 378 -15.79 -32.94 21.97
CA TRP A 378 -17.24 -32.92 21.73
C TRP A 378 -17.56 -32.09 20.49
N ASP A 379 -18.62 -32.46 19.78
CA ASP A 379 -19.18 -31.68 18.69
C ASP A 379 -20.31 -30.79 19.19
N MET A 380 -20.15 -29.48 19.15
CA MET A 380 -21.15 -28.51 19.60
C MET A 380 -22.09 -28.05 18.48
N GLU A 381 -21.76 -28.28 17.20
CA GLU A 381 -22.61 -27.92 16.05
C GLU A 381 -23.70 -28.99 15.83
N ASP A 382 -23.32 -30.27 15.85
CA ASP A 382 -24.26 -31.41 15.76
C ASP A 382 -24.70 -31.94 17.15
N ASN A 383 -24.09 -31.45 18.24
CA ASN A 383 -24.31 -31.79 19.66
C ASN A 383 -24.17 -33.30 19.99
N ASP A 384 -22.96 -33.81 19.75
CA ASP A 384 -22.67 -35.24 19.61
C ASP A 384 -21.25 -35.58 20.16
N PRO A 385 -21.00 -36.81 20.65
CA PRO A 385 -19.69 -37.21 21.17
C PRO A 385 -18.56 -37.42 20.14
N LEU A 386 -18.80 -37.17 18.84
CA LEU A 386 -17.86 -37.33 17.72
C LEU A 386 -17.36 -35.96 17.22
N PRO A 387 -16.27 -35.38 17.78
CA PRO A 387 -15.72 -34.08 17.38
C PRO A 387 -14.97 -34.09 16.03
N ASP A 388 -15.39 -34.96 15.11
CA ASP A 388 -14.73 -35.22 13.83
C ASP A 388 -15.17 -34.16 12.79
N ASP A 389 -14.25 -33.71 11.95
CA ASP A 389 -14.53 -32.67 10.96
C ASP A 389 -15.17 -33.25 9.68
N VAL A 390 -16.38 -32.80 9.37
CA VAL A 390 -17.15 -33.23 8.19
C VAL A 390 -16.54 -32.75 6.86
N GLU A 391 -15.74 -31.68 6.86
CA GLU A 391 -14.97 -31.24 5.70
C GLU A 391 -13.77 -32.18 5.45
N PHE A 392 -13.23 -32.80 6.51
CA PHE A 392 -12.16 -33.81 6.43
C PHE A 392 -12.63 -35.09 5.74
N GLU A 393 -13.83 -35.60 6.09
CA GLU A 393 -14.44 -36.77 5.41
C GLU A 393 -14.68 -36.55 3.91
N GLN A 394 -14.78 -35.30 3.47
CA GLN A 394 -14.96 -34.92 2.06
C GLN A 394 -13.64 -34.81 1.29
N GLY A 395 -12.49 -35.03 1.94
CA GLY A 395 -11.16 -34.79 1.38
C GLY A 395 -10.83 -33.31 1.18
N GLN A 396 -11.57 -32.41 1.82
CA GLN A 396 -11.34 -30.97 1.78
C GLN A 396 -10.41 -30.54 2.93
N PHE A 397 -9.99 -29.27 2.93
CA PHE A 397 -9.15 -28.72 3.99
C PHE A 397 -9.95 -28.57 5.29
N SER A 398 -9.58 -29.36 6.30
CA SER A 398 -10.04 -29.24 7.68
C SER A 398 -9.13 -28.27 8.43
N HIS A 399 -9.70 -27.13 8.83
CA HIS A 399 -8.99 -26.11 9.59
C HIS A 399 -8.64 -26.62 11.00
N GLY A 400 -9.59 -27.26 11.69
CA GLY A 400 -9.39 -27.82 13.02
C GLY A 400 -8.41 -28.98 13.08
N THR A 401 -8.36 -29.85 12.06
CA THR A 401 -7.32 -30.89 11.97
C THR A 401 -5.95 -30.24 11.79
N HIS A 402 -5.82 -29.23 10.94
CA HIS A 402 -4.55 -28.51 10.76
C HIS A 402 -4.08 -27.84 12.06
N VAL A 403 -4.94 -27.04 12.69
CA VAL A 403 -4.68 -26.35 13.97
C VAL A 403 -4.33 -27.34 15.08
N GLY A 404 -5.04 -28.47 15.16
CA GLY A 404 -4.78 -29.52 16.14
C GLY A 404 -3.49 -30.30 15.88
N SER A 405 -3.18 -30.62 14.62
CA SER A 405 -1.94 -31.28 14.24
C SER A 405 -0.73 -30.38 14.47
N THR A 406 -0.81 -29.07 14.23
CA THR A 406 0.24 -28.10 14.60
C THR A 406 0.64 -28.22 16.07
N ILE A 407 -0.29 -28.54 16.99
CA ILE A 407 0.06 -28.79 18.40
C ILE A 407 0.56 -30.23 18.62
N SER A 408 -0.08 -31.21 17.97
CA SER A 408 -0.07 -32.61 18.44
C SER A 408 0.49 -33.66 17.48
N MET A 409 1.15 -33.28 16.39
CA MET A 409 1.91 -34.24 15.57
C MET A 409 2.95 -35.03 16.39
N LEU A 410 3.22 -36.28 16.01
CA LEU A 410 4.12 -37.19 16.70
C LEU A 410 5.58 -36.96 16.32
N ASN A 411 6.44 -36.91 17.32
CA ASN A 411 7.88 -36.76 17.18
C ASN A 411 8.54 -38.16 17.04
N ASP A 412 8.15 -38.97 16.04
CA ASP A 412 8.36 -40.43 16.00
C ASP A 412 9.43 -40.95 14.99
N GLY A 413 10.01 -40.08 14.18
CA GLY A 413 11.06 -40.38 13.20
C GLY A 413 10.55 -40.72 11.80
N ILE A 414 9.33 -40.31 11.42
CA ILE A 414 8.67 -40.80 10.20
C ILE A 414 8.14 -39.69 9.28
N ASP A 415 7.49 -38.65 9.79
CA ASP A 415 6.89 -37.60 8.95
C ASP A 415 7.34 -36.19 9.40
N ALA A 416 6.66 -35.63 10.40
CA ALA A 416 6.83 -34.27 10.94
C ALA A 416 6.31 -34.22 12.38
N ASN A 417 6.79 -33.27 13.20
CA ASN A 417 6.54 -33.29 14.65
C ASN A 417 5.57 -32.21 15.14
N GLY A 418 5.13 -32.37 16.39
CA GLY A 418 4.36 -31.40 17.17
C GLY A 418 5.08 -30.96 18.46
N PHE A 419 4.38 -30.21 19.31
CA PHE A 419 4.87 -29.68 20.59
C PHE A 419 5.13 -30.77 21.66
N GLY A 420 4.99 -32.05 21.34
CA GLY A 420 4.92 -33.13 22.34
C GLY A 420 3.69 -33.00 23.26
N ALA A 421 2.66 -32.27 22.84
CA ALA A 421 1.40 -32.07 23.54
C ALA A 421 0.25 -32.80 22.81
N ARG A 422 -0.91 -32.91 23.46
CA ARG A 422 -2.08 -33.62 22.92
C ARG A 422 -3.30 -32.70 22.87
N VAL A 423 -4.10 -32.88 21.83
CA VAL A 423 -5.25 -32.02 21.54
C VAL A 423 -6.54 -32.72 21.94
N THR A 424 -7.39 -31.99 22.65
CA THR A 424 -8.82 -32.32 22.76
C THR A 424 -9.57 -31.46 21.74
N PRO A 425 -10.07 -32.03 20.62
CA PRO A 425 -10.80 -31.28 19.61
C PRO A 425 -12.23 -30.97 20.10
N ILE A 426 -12.68 -29.73 19.90
CA ILE A 426 -14.06 -29.30 20.17
C ILE A 426 -14.57 -28.64 18.88
N ARG A 427 -15.54 -29.27 18.21
CA ARG A 427 -16.10 -28.75 16.96
C ARG A 427 -17.11 -27.64 17.28
N VAL A 428 -16.78 -26.41 16.90
CA VAL A 428 -17.56 -25.17 17.10
C VAL A 428 -17.66 -24.33 15.82
N CYS A 429 -17.19 -24.87 14.70
CA CYS A 429 -17.19 -24.24 13.38
C CYS A 429 -17.60 -25.24 12.30
N TYR A 430 -18.22 -24.72 11.24
CA TYR A 430 -18.64 -25.47 10.07
C TYR A 430 -18.79 -24.50 8.88
N GLN A 431 -18.30 -24.86 7.69
CA GLN A 431 -18.46 -24.29 6.32
C GLN A 431 -18.64 -22.77 6.09
N SER A 432 -19.43 -22.05 6.89
CA SER A 432 -19.72 -20.61 6.79
C SER A 432 -19.47 -19.80 8.08
N GLY A 433 -19.02 -20.41 9.18
CA GLY A 433 -18.64 -19.70 10.40
C GLY A 433 -18.46 -20.58 11.64
N CYS A 434 -18.43 -19.95 12.82
CA CYS A 434 -18.35 -20.62 14.12
C CYS A 434 -19.53 -20.21 15.01
N GLY A 435 -20.40 -21.17 15.38
CA GLY A 435 -21.66 -20.91 16.07
C GLY A 435 -21.60 -21.01 17.60
N PRO A 436 -21.51 -22.23 18.16
CA PRO A 436 -21.75 -22.54 19.58
C PRO A 436 -20.54 -22.28 20.50
N THR A 437 -19.68 -21.31 20.16
CA THR A 437 -18.43 -21.01 20.88
C THR A 437 -18.65 -20.76 22.38
N TYR A 438 -19.77 -20.14 22.78
CA TYR A 438 -20.09 -19.91 24.19
C TYR A 438 -20.46 -21.20 24.96
N GLU A 439 -21.18 -22.13 24.33
CA GLU A 439 -21.48 -23.43 24.95
C GLU A 439 -20.21 -24.28 25.12
N ALA A 440 -19.28 -24.18 24.15
CA ALA A 440 -17.95 -24.76 24.29
C ALA A 440 -17.17 -24.18 25.48
N TYR A 441 -17.29 -22.88 25.76
CA TYR A 441 -16.69 -22.29 26.96
C TYR A 441 -17.30 -22.86 28.25
N LEU A 442 -18.63 -23.06 28.29
CA LEU A 442 -19.32 -23.68 29.43
C LEU A 442 -18.88 -25.14 29.63
N PHE A 443 -18.78 -25.93 28.56
CA PHE A 443 -18.28 -27.31 28.58
C PHE A 443 -16.82 -27.43 29.07
N ILE A 444 -15.96 -26.49 28.68
CA ILE A 444 -14.56 -26.41 29.13
C ILE A 444 -14.47 -26.01 30.61
N ASN A 445 -15.33 -25.10 31.07
CA ASN A 445 -15.38 -24.66 32.47
C ASN A 445 -16.07 -25.68 33.40
N GLY A 446 -16.92 -26.56 32.86
CA GLY A 446 -17.72 -27.52 33.63
C GLY A 446 -19.05 -26.96 34.14
N ASP A 447 -19.62 -25.96 33.45
CA ASP A 447 -20.94 -25.41 33.72
C ASP A 447 -22.07 -26.23 33.05
N GLU A 448 -23.33 -25.99 33.44
CA GLU A 448 -24.51 -26.50 32.71
C GLU A 448 -24.50 -25.94 31.28
N ASN A 449 -24.54 -26.81 30.27
CA ASN A 449 -24.44 -26.50 28.83
C ASN A 449 -25.18 -27.56 27.98
N ASP A 450 -25.42 -27.28 26.71
CA ASP A 450 -26.28 -28.12 25.85
C ASP A 450 -25.77 -29.56 25.60
N SER A 451 -24.52 -29.92 25.93
CA SER A 451 -24.01 -31.30 25.80
C SER A 451 -24.44 -32.25 26.93
N ASP A 452 -25.08 -31.75 27.99
CA ASP A 452 -25.33 -32.47 29.27
C ASP A 452 -24.03 -33.05 29.92
N THR A 453 -22.83 -32.59 29.52
CA THR A 453 -21.54 -33.03 30.10
C THR A 453 -20.42 -31.98 30.00
N SER A 454 -19.17 -32.36 30.28
CA SER A 454 -18.01 -31.49 30.37
C SER A 454 -16.71 -32.21 30.00
N TRP A 455 -15.64 -31.45 29.69
CA TRP A 455 -14.31 -32.02 29.41
C TRP A 455 -13.81 -32.92 30.55
N ALA A 456 -14.01 -32.49 31.80
CA ALA A 456 -13.57 -33.23 32.98
C ALA A 456 -14.35 -34.55 33.18
N GLU A 457 -15.64 -34.58 32.87
CA GLU A 457 -16.45 -35.79 32.92
C GLU A 457 -16.08 -36.79 31.83
N ARG A 458 -15.94 -36.35 30.57
CA ARG A 458 -15.50 -37.23 29.47
C ARG A 458 -14.09 -37.77 29.72
N THR A 459 -13.19 -36.93 30.24
CA THR A 459 -11.85 -37.35 30.67
C THR A 459 -11.89 -38.35 31.82
N ALA A 460 -12.76 -38.18 32.81
CA ALA A 460 -12.93 -39.16 33.89
C ALA A 460 -13.52 -40.49 33.37
N ILE A 461 -14.51 -40.43 32.49
CA ILE A 461 -15.16 -41.60 31.86
C ILE A 461 -14.16 -42.42 31.03
N SER A 462 -13.38 -41.78 30.15
CA SER A 462 -12.36 -42.48 29.33
C SER A 462 -11.30 -43.20 30.18
N LYS A 463 -11.01 -42.70 31.38
CA LYS A 463 -10.09 -43.32 32.36
C LYS A 463 -10.76 -44.31 33.31
N GLY A 464 -12.10 -44.42 33.32
CA GLY A 464 -12.84 -45.24 34.28
C GLY A 464 -12.82 -44.71 35.72
N LEU A 465 -12.70 -43.40 35.91
CA LEU A 465 -12.61 -42.69 37.18
C LEU A 465 -13.91 -41.90 37.46
N SER A 466 -14.09 -41.41 38.70
CA SER A 466 -14.98 -40.27 38.96
C SER A 466 -14.26 -38.94 38.72
N VAL A 467 -15.00 -37.86 38.47
CA VAL A 467 -14.43 -36.49 38.34
C VAL A 467 -13.63 -36.09 39.58
N SER A 468 -14.08 -36.51 40.77
CA SER A 468 -13.38 -36.29 42.04
C SER A 468 -12.07 -37.08 42.22
N GLU A 469 -11.74 -37.99 41.29
CA GLU A 469 -10.50 -38.79 41.26
C GLU A 469 -9.60 -38.41 40.07
N LEU A 470 -9.98 -37.40 39.27
CA LEU A 470 -9.24 -36.95 38.11
C LEU A 470 -8.14 -35.94 38.52
N ASP A 471 -6.88 -36.22 38.13
CA ASP A 471 -5.75 -35.29 38.27
C ASP A 471 -5.29 -34.66 36.94
N GLU A 472 -5.86 -35.12 35.81
CA GLU A 472 -5.60 -34.49 34.51
C GLU A 472 -6.41 -33.20 34.36
N LYS A 473 -5.76 -32.19 33.79
CA LYS A 473 -6.28 -30.85 33.54
C LYS A 473 -5.98 -30.41 32.11
N LEU A 474 -6.76 -29.45 31.62
CA LEU A 474 -6.35 -28.61 30.51
C LEU A 474 -5.22 -27.68 30.99
N TYR A 475 -4.19 -27.52 30.16
CA TYR A 475 -3.09 -26.61 30.42
C TYR A 475 -3.27 -25.30 29.64
N ALA A 476 -3.65 -25.44 28.38
CA ALA A 476 -3.94 -24.32 27.50
C ALA A 476 -5.20 -24.58 26.66
N MET A 477 -5.66 -23.52 26.00
CA MET A 477 -6.83 -23.51 25.13
C MET A 477 -6.51 -22.66 23.90
N ASN A 478 -6.89 -23.14 22.73
CA ASN A 478 -6.69 -22.48 21.44
C ASN A 478 -8.04 -22.10 20.82
N MET A 479 -8.13 -20.86 20.34
CA MET A 479 -9.27 -20.34 19.58
C MET A 479 -8.74 -19.65 18.30
N SER A 480 -8.64 -20.41 17.22
CA SER A 480 -8.12 -19.97 15.92
C SER A 480 -9.18 -19.29 15.03
N TYR A 481 -10.20 -18.70 15.67
CA TYR A 481 -11.29 -17.95 15.07
C TYR A 481 -11.37 -16.56 15.71
N GLY A 482 -11.95 -15.60 14.99
CA GLY A 482 -12.17 -14.25 15.52
C GLY A 482 -13.21 -13.46 14.72
N GLY A 483 -13.68 -12.36 15.30
CA GLY A 483 -14.60 -11.42 14.68
C GLY A 483 -14.96 -10.25 15.58
N GLY A 484 -16.08 -9.58 15.28
CA GLY A 484 -16.57 -8.44 16.06
C GLY A 484 -17.00 -8.84 17.48
N GLY A 485 -16.67 -8.00 18.47
CA GLY A 485 -16.97 -8.26 19.87
C GLY A 485 -16.69 -7.05 20.77
N SER A 486 -16.52 -7.29 22.07
CA SER A 486 -16.01 -6.28 23.01
C SER A 486 -15.47 -6.94 24.29
N ALA A 487 -14.47 -6.30 24.92
CA ALA A 487 -13.85 -6.75 26.17
C ALA A 487 -14.84 -6.96 27.34
N ASN A 488 -16.01 -6.31 27.29
CA ASN A 488 -17.07 -6.43 28.30
C ASN A 488 -18.12 -7.52 27.98
N SER A 489 -17.99 -8.25 26.87
CA SER A 489 -18.94 -9.28 26.45
C SER A 489 -18.99 -10.48 27.42
N ASN A 490 -20.12 -11.20 27.45
CA ASN A 490 -20.25 -12.43 28.24
C ASN A 490 -19.20 -13.48 27.83
N ALA A 491 -18.79 -13.51 26.55
CA ALA A 491 -17.70 -14.34 26.06
C ALA A 491 -16.38 -13.99 26.77
N CYS A 492 -15.95 -12.73 26.75
CA CYS A 492 -14.74 -12.31 27.47
C CYS A 492 -14.84 -12.54 28.98
N GLN A 493 -16.01 -12.36 29.60
CA GLN A 493 -16.22 -12.63 31.03
C GLN A 493 -16.07 -14.13 31.35
N LYS A 494 -16.64 -15.03 30.54
CA LYS A 494 -16.50 -16.49 30.71
C LYS A 494 -15.06 -16.95 30.42
N LEU A 495 -14.40 -16.37 29.42
CA LEU A 495 -12.98 -16.62 29.16
C LEU A 495 -12.08 -16.13 30.31
N ALA A 496 -12.44 -15.05 31.01
CA ALA A 496 -11.77 -14.65 32.23
C ALA A 496 -11.99 -15.63 33.40
N GLU A 497 -13.19 -16.20 33.55
CA GLU A 497 -13.43 -17.28 34.54
C GLU A 497 -12.60 -18.54 34.23
N ILE A 498 -12.52 -18.94 32.96
CA ILE A 498 -11.69 -20.06 32.49
C ILE A 498 -10.19 -19.77 32.72
N SER A 499 -9.74 -18.55 32.43
CA SER A 499 -8.36 -18.10 32.68
C SER A 499 -8.01 -18.08 34.18
N GLU A 500 -8.97 -17.67 35.02
CA GLU A 500 -8.86 -17.72 36.48
C GLU A 500 -8.93 -19.15 37.07
N SER A 501 -9.50 -20.14 36.36
CA SER A 501 -9.32 -21.56 36.71
C SER A 501 -7.87 -22.02 36.54
N GLY A 502 -7.10 -21.29 35.71
CA GLY A 502 -5.70 -21.56 35.40
C GLY A 502 -5.45 -22.09 33.99
N ILE A 503 -6.46 -22.18 33.11
CA ILE A 503 -6.26 -22.57 31.71
C ILE A 503 -5.70 -21.36 30.96
N LEU A 504 -4.51 -21.48 30.34
CA LEU A 504 -3.91 -20.38 29.59
C LEU A 504 -4.52 -20.33 28.18
N ILE A 505 -5.22 -19.24 27.86
CA ILE A 505 -6.00 -19.15 26.62
C ILE A 505 -5.21 -18.35 25.59
N ALA A 506 -4.97 -18.92 24.41
CA ALA A 506 -4.46 -18.24 23.23
C ALA A 506 -5.56 -18.10 22.17
N SER A 507 -5.53 -16.99 21.43
CA SER A 507 -6.39 -16.78 20.27
C SER A 507 -5.67 -15.97 19.20
N SER A 508 -6.03 -16.25 17.95
CA SER A 508 -5.54 -15.57 16.75
C SER A 508 -5.86 -14.07 16.79
N SER A 509 -4.85 -13.20 16.82
CA SER A 509 -5.08 -11.74 16.89
C SER A 509 -5.91 -11.19 15.72
N GLY A 510 -5.88 -11.90 14.58
CA GLY A 510 -6.69 -11.68 13.40
C GLY A 510 -5.86 -11.58 12.12
N ASN A 511 -6.53 -11.76 10.98
CA ASN A 511 -5.92 -11.64 9.65
C ASN A 511 -6.30 -10.31 8.98
N GLY A 512 -6.56 -9.27 9.77
CA GLY A 512 -7.05 -7.98 9.32
C GLY A 512 -5.99 -6.88 9.19
N GLY A 513 -4.70 -7.20 9.37
CA GLY A 513 -3.60 -6.25 9.19
C GLY A 513 -3.56 -5.13 10.23
N ILE A 514 -3.02 -3.98 9.83
CA ILE A 514 -2.66 -2.90 10.75
C ILE A 514 -3.90 -2.37 11.49
N ASN A 515 -3.78 -2.16 12.81
CA ASN A 515 -4.80 -1.67 13.73
C ASN A 515 -6.09 -2.52 13.84
N SER A 516 -6.14 -3.72 13.24
CA SER A 516 -7.30 -4.60 13.29
C SER A 516 -7.39 -5.35 14.62
N MET A 517 -8.38 -5.03 15.45
CA MET A 517 -8.67 -5.67 16.74
C MET A 517 -9.81 -6.68 16.64
N ASN A 518 -9.54 -7.96 16.93
CA ASN A 518 -10.52 -9.05 16.84
C ASN A 518 -10.81 -9.70 18.20
N TYR A 519 -12.03 -10.19 18.39
CA TYR A 519 -12.45 -10.95 19.57
C TYR A 519 -12.69 -12.41 19.18
N PRO A 520 -12.32 -13.40 20.03
CA PRO A 520 -11.96 -13.28 21.45
C PRO A 520 -10.50 -12.87 21.78
N ALA A 521 -9.60 -12.71 20.81
CA ALA A 521 -8.19 -12.37 21.09
C ALA A 521 -8.01 -11.09 21.92
N ALA A 522 -8.77 -10.03 21.66
CA ALA A 522 -8.75 -8.78 22.44
C ALA A 522 -9.52 -8.85 23.79
N CYS A 523 -9.90 -10.04 24.28
CA CYS A 523 -10.42 -10.19 25.65
C CYS A 523 -9.28 -10.04 26.67
N PRO A 524 -9.38 -9.22 27.74
CA PRO A 524 -8.25 -8.86 28.65
C PRO A 524 -7.57 -9.98 29.48
N THR A 525 -7.86 -11.25 29.22
CA THR A 525 -7.28 -12.43 29.89
C THR A 525 -7.03 -13.59 28.91
N VAL A 526 -7.01 -13.28 27.61
CA VAL A 526 -6.70 -14.16 26.48
C VAL A 526 -5.45 -13.59 25.85
N PHE A 527 -4.48 -14.45 25.54
CA PHE A 527 -3.27 -14.03 24.83
C PHE A 527 -3.57 -13.84 23.35
N SER A 528 -3.45 -12.60 22.88
CA SER A 528 -3.63 -12.22 21.49
C SER A 528 -2.35 -12.49 20.72
N VAL A 529 -2.37 -13.54 19.89
CA VAL A 529 -1.16 -14.05 19.23
C VAL A 529 -1.06 -13.50 17.81
N ALA A 530 -0.04 -12.66 17.58
CA ALA A 530 0.30 -12.14 16.24
C ALA A 530 1.04 -13.20 15.41
N ALA A 531 0.94 -13.10 14.09
CA ALA A 531 1.62 -13.96 13.13
C ALA A 531 2.97 -13.38 12.72
N THR A 532 4.03 -14.14 12.93
CA THR A 532 5.39 -13.87 12.42
C THR A 532 5.78 -14.82 11.30
N ASN A 533 6.87 -14.41 10.64
CA ASN A 533 7.28 -14.71 9.29
C ASN A 533 8.82 -15.04 9.25
N GLY A 534 9.37 -15.66 8.20
CA GLY A 534 10.53 -16.57 8.23
C GLY A 534 11.91 -15.98 8.38
N ILE A 535 12.02 -14.65 8.31
CA ILE A 535 13.17 -13.84 8.77
C ILE A 535 12.94 -13.24 10.16
N HIS A 536 11.89 -13.71 10.82
CA HIS A 536 11.36 -13.29 12.10
C HIS A 536 10.73 -11.87 12.08
N ARG A 537 10.02 -11.49 11.00
CA ARG A 537 9.21 -10.24 10.87
C ARG A 537 7.70 -10.56 11.02
N ARG A 538 6.84 -9.55 11.24
CA ARG A 538 5.37 -9.70 11.21
C ARG A 538 4.87 -10.13 9.81
N SER A 539 4.03 -11.15 9.73
CA SER A 539 3.33 -11.53 8.49
C SER A 539 2.37 -10.43 8.04
N SER A 540 2.28 -10.16 6.73
CA SER A 540 1.55 -9.01 6.15
C SER A 540 0.11 -8.87 6.69
N TYR A 541 -0.64 -9.97 6.71
CA TYR A 541 -2.03 -10.02 7.19
C TYR A 541 -2.18 -9.89 8.71
N SER A 542 -1.11 -10.06 9.51
CA SER A 542 -1.22 -10.20 10.96
C SER A 542 -1.80 -8.93 11.58
N SER A 543 -2.89 -9.08 12.32
CA SER A 543 -3.48 -8.01 13.11
C SER A 543 -2.45 -7.36 14.04
N THR A 544 -2.25 -6.05 13.92
CA THR A 544 -1.53 -5.22 14.91
C THR A 544 -2.53 -4.47 15.78
N ASN A 545 -2.22 -4.29 17.07
CA ASN A 545 -2.98 -3.46 18.02
C ASN A 545 -2.34 -3.49 19.43
N GLU A 546 -2.78 -2.58 20.30
CA GLU A 546 -2.35 -2.46 21.69
C GLU A 546 -2.61 -3.72 22.55
N MET A 547 -3.48 -4.62 22.08
CA MET A 547 -3.80 -5.89 22.76
C MET A 547 -2.95 -7.07 22.29
N VAL A 548 -2.03 -6.92 21.31
CA VAL A 548 -1.09 -8.00 20.92
C VAL A 548 -0.10 -8.26 22.06
N ASP A 549 -0.09 -9.48 22.58
CA ASP A 549 0.78 -9.90 23.68
C ASP A 549 2.13 -10.40 23.18
N PHE A 550 2.14 -11.29 22.20
CA PHE A 550 3.36 -11.84 21.63
C PHE A 550 3.11 -12.34 20.21
N ALA A 551 4.18 -12.41 19.43
CA ALA A 551 4.15 -13.04 18.14
C ALA A 551 4.55 -14.51 18.19
N ALA A 552 3.88 -15.29 17.35
CA ALA A 552 4.15 -16.69 17.10
C ALA A 552 3.88 -17.02 15.60
N PRO A 553 4.20 -18.23 15.15
CA PRO A 553 4.22 -18.57 13.73
C PRO A 553 2.93 -18.53 12.91
N GLY A 554 2.86 -17.59 11.96
CA GLY A 554 1.68 -17.40 11.14
C GLY A 554 1.48 -18.40 9.98
N GLY A 555 2.52 -18.68 9.21
CA GLY A 555 2.31 -19.18 7.84
C GLY A 555 1.92 -18.02 6.95
N GLU A 556 2.36 -18.05 5.69
CA GLU A 556 2.07 -17.06 4.68
C GLU A 556 2.49 -17.75 3.31
N TYR A 557 1.69 -17.81 2.24
CA TYR A 557 1.98 -18.63 1.00
C TYR A 557 3.11 -18.17 0.03
N SER A 558 4.39 -18.14 0.43
CA SER A 558 5.59 -17.86 -0.43
C SER A 558 6.89 -18.15 0.36
N ASP A 559 8.07 -17.76 -0.15
CA ASP A 559 9.39 -18.08 0.43
C ASP A 559 10.34 -16.85 0.41
N TRP A 560 10.66 -16.26 1.57
CA TRP A 560 11.77 -15.29 1.66
C TRP A 560 12.79 -15.57 2.77
N ASN A 561 13.02 -16.84 3.12
CA ASN A 561 14.30 -17.28 3.66
C ASN A 561 15.22 -17.88 2.55
N ASP A 562 14.65 -18.09 1.35
CA ASP A 562 15.25 -18.57 0.10
C ASP A 562 15.71 -20.04 0.12
N ASP A 563 14.92 -20.92 0.76
CA ASP A 563 15.14 -22.38 0.76
C ASP A 563 14.47 -23.15 -0.39
N ALA A 564 13.63 -22.48 -1.18
CA ALA A 564 12.78 -22.98 -2.28
C ALA A 564 11.51 -23.76 -1.87
N ILE A 565 10.97 -23.53 -0.68
CA ILE A 565 9.69 -24.07 -0.19
C ILE A 565 8.80 -22.91 0.26
N GLU A 566 7.52 -22.94 -0.10
CA GLU A 566 6.56 -21.98 0.47
C GLU A 566 6.55 -22.15 1.99
N ASP A 567 7.11 -21.17 2.66
CA ASP A 567 7.26 -21.08 4.08
C ASP A 567 5.85 -20.99 4.69
N LEU A 568 5.26 -22.14 4.99
CA LEU A 568 3.89 -22.27 5.53
C LEU A 568 3.92 -23.10 6.80
N VAL A 569 2.94 -22.91 7.69
CA VAL A 569 2.76 -23.88 8.76
C VAL A 569 2.21 -25.15 8.11
N TYR A 570 3.07 -26.11 7.84
CA TYR A 570 2.74 -27.46 7.39
C TYR A 570 2.25 -28.38 8.52
N ALA A 571 1.03 -28.90 8.37
CA ALA A 571 0.42 -29.91 9.24
C ALA A 571 -0.55 -30.82 8.46
N TYR A 572 -1.09 -31.89 9.07
CA TYR A 572 -2.14 -32.68 8.43
C TYR A 572 -3.45 -31.90 8.32
N ALA A 573 -4.17 -31.99 7.20
CA ALA A 573 -5.41 -31.23 7.00
C ALA A 573 -6.50 -31.87 6.13
N ARG A 574 -6.28 -33.03 5.49
CA ARG A 574 -7.31 -33.70 4.69
C ARG A 574 -7.11 -35.21 4.58
N GLN A 575 -8.20 -35.96 4.38
CA GLN A 575 -8.17 -37.39 4.06
C GLN A 575 -8.03 -37.62 2.56
N GLU A 576 -6.94 -38.29 2.14
CA GLU A 576 -6.79 -38.83 0.79
C GLU A 576 -6.14 -40.23 0.83
N ALA A 577 -6.67 -41.18 0.05
CA ALA A 577 -6.29 -42.60 0.15
C ALA A 577 -4.93 -42.96 -0.46
N ASP A 578 -4.26 -42.00 -1.11
CA ASP A 578 -2.88 -42.06 -1.61
C ASP A 578 -1.88 -41.30 -0.71
N MET A 579 -2.34 -40.59 0.33
CA MET A 579 -1.45 -39.92 1.29
C MET A 579 -0.71 -40.88 2.22
N GLU A 580 -1.24 -42.08 2.48
CA GLU A 580 -0.53 -43.12 3.27
C GLU A 580 0.69 -43.72 2.53
N ASP A 581 0.82 -43.47 1.21
CA ASP A 581 2.00 -43.76 0.37
C ASP A 581 2.70 -42.47 -0.15
N SER A 582 2.27 -41.27 0.27
CA SER A 582 2.84 -39.99 -0.21
C SER A 582 4.20 -39.69 0.43
N PRO A 583 5.17 -39.13 -0.32
CA PRO A 583 6.43 -38.65 0.27
C PRO A 583 6.26 -37.38 1.10
N VAL A 584 5.11 -36.69 1.03
CA VAL A 584 4.75 -35.52 1.84
C VAL A 584 3.23 -35.56 2.11
N PRO A 585 2.77 -35.97 3.30
CA PRO A 585 1.34 -36.05 3.63
C PRO A 585 0.78 -34.78 4.31
N LEU A 586 1.58 -33.70 4.35
CA LEU A 586 1.23 -32.43 5.00
C LEU A 586 0.63 -31.43 4.01
N VAL A 587 -0.15 -30.48 4.54
CA VAL A 587 -0.66 -29.31 3.83
C VAL A 587 -0.14 -28.07 4.55
N GLY A 588 0.35 -27.08 3.80
CA GLY A 588 0.75 -25.79 4.34
C GLY A 588 -0.42 -24.82 4.40
N ALA A 589 -0.57 -24.07 5.49
CA ALA A 589 -1.56 -23.01 5.63
C ALA A 589 -0.98 -21.72 6.23
N GLN A 590 -1.73 -20.62 6.06
CA GLN A 590 -1.42 -19.30 6.64
C GLN A 590 -2.54 -18.79 7.54
N GLY A 591 -2.16 -18.11 8.62
CA GLY A 591 -3.04 -17.26 9.41
C GLY A 591 -2.54 -17.04 10.84
N THR A 592 -3.04 -16.01 11.51
CA THR A 592 -2.97 -15.95 12.98
C THR A 592 -3.69 -17.16 13.62
N SER A 593 -4.59 -17.81 12.87
CA SER A 593 -5.16 -19.13 13.13
C SER A 593 -4.13 -20.28 13.22
N MET A 594 -2.95 -20.15 12.60
CA MET A 594 -1.82 -21.08 12.74
C MET A 594 -0.76 -20.56 13.73
N SER A 595 -0.75 -19.25 14.03
CA SER A 595 0.05 -18.68 15.13
C SER A 595 -0.50 -19.04 16.51
N SER A 596 -1.82 -18.91 16.68
CA SER A 596 -2.54 -19.27 17.91
C SER A 596 -2.20 -20.69 18.44
N PRO A 597 -2.19 -21.78 17.64
CA PRO A 597 -1.84 -23.10 18.13
C PRO A 597 -0.37 -23.22 18.56
N HIS A 598 0.56 -22.49 17.94
CA HIS A 598 1.93 -22.42 18.46
C HIS A 598 1.98 -21.71 19.81
N GLY A 599 1.25 -20.60 19.96
CA GLY A 599 1.06 -19.93 21.24
C GLY A 599 0.44 -20.85 22.31
N ALA A 600 -0.61 -21.60 21.97
CA ALA A 600 -1.27 -22.54 22.88
C ALA A 600 -0.36 -23.72 23.28
N GLY A 601 0.39 -24.29 22.32
CA GLY A 601 1.40 -25.34 22.58
C GLY A 601 2.51 -24.84 23.51
N PHE A 602 3.06 -23.66 23.24
CA PHE A 602 4.06 -22.99 24.08
C PHE A 602 3.53 -22.71 25.49
N LEU A 603 2.36 -22.08 25.63
CA LEU A 603 1.71 -21.81 26.92
C LEU A 603 1.48 -23.11 27.71
N GLY A 604 1.07 -24.18 27.03
CA GLY A 604 0.93 -25.52 27.59
C GLY A 604 2.26 -26.09 28.13
N LEU A 605 3.35 -25.97 27.37
CA LEU A 605 4.68 -26.43 27.78
C LEU A 605 5.28 -25.63 28.93
N ILE A 606 5.25 -24.29 28.91
CA ILE A 606 5.80 -23.47 30.00
C ILE A 606 5.04 -23.70 31.31
N LYS A 607 3.70 -23.85 31.23
CA LYS A 607 2.85 -24.17 32.38
C LYS A 607 3.14 -25.56 32.91
N TYR A 608 3.24 -26.57 32.04
CA TYR A 608 3.60 -27.93 32.44
C TYR A 608 4.99 -27.98 33.10
N TYR A 609 5.96 -27.27 32.54
CA TYR A 609 7.30 -27.17 33.10
C TYR A 609 7.29 -26.52 34.48
N TYR A 610 6.65 -25.36 34.63
CA TYR A 610 6.50 -24.67 35.93
C TYR A 610 5.79 -25.56 36.97
N GLU A 611 4.63 -26.14 36.64
CA GLU A 611 3.75 -26.84 37.58
C GLU A 611 4.15 -28.28 37.89
N THR A 612 4.89 -28.95 36.99
CA THR A 612 5.18 -30.39 37.09
C THR A 612 6.67 -30.71 37.21
N ILE A 613 7.55 -29.96 36.53
CA ILE A 613 8.98 -30.32 36.36
C ILE A 613 9.90 -29.43 37.21
N SER A 614 9.78 -28.11 37.05
CA SER A 614 10.60 -27.12 37.77
C SER A 614 10.06 -26.93 39.20
N LYS A 615 8.76 -26.67 39.36
CA LYS A 615 8.07 -26.53 40.65
C LYS A 615 8.75 -25.58 41.66
N PRO A 616 9.01 -24.31 41.30
CA PRO A 616 9.71 -23.39 42.19
C PRO A 616 8.94 -23.11 43.51
N PHE A 617 7.61 -23.26 43.50
CA PHE A 617 6.76 -23.14 44.69
C PHE A 617 7.00 -24.22 45.77
N GLU A 618 7.53 -25.41 45.42
CA GLU A 618 7.93 -26.42 46.44
C GLU A 618 9.13 -25.93 47.28
N THR A 619 9.87 -24.93 46.79
CA THR A 619 11.00 -24.28 47.50
C THR A 619 10.70 -22.86 47.99
N ASN A 620 9.73 -22.17 47.42
CA ASN A 620 9.35 -20.80 47.79
C ASN A 620 7.82 -20.63 47.80
N SER A 621 7.23 -20.55 49.00
CA SER A 621 5.77 -20.45 49.19
C SER A 621 5.14 -19.12 48.75
N ASP A 622 5.96 -18.12 48.40
CA ASP A 622 5.48 -16.84 47.88
C ASP A 622 5.20 -16.90 46.36
N LEU A 623 5.51 -18.04 45.72
CA LEU A 623 5.17 -18.34 44.32
C LEU A 623 3.90 -19.21 44.25
N PRO A 624 3.01 -18.98 43.26
CA PRO A 624 1.78 -19.75 43.10
C PRO A 624 2.05 -21.19 42.66
N GLU A 625 1.22 -22.13 43.11
CA GLU A 625 1.23 -23.53 42.62
C GLU A 625 0.64 -23.66 41.20
N ILE A 626 -0.13 -22.65 40.75
CA ILE A 626 -0.81 -22.61 39.44
C ILE A 626 -0.40 -21.34 38.70
N LEU A 627 0.19 -21.50 37.51
CA LEU A 627 0.51 -20.40 36.60
C LEU A 627 -0.79 -19.91 35.92
N LYS A 628 -0.96 -18.58 35.85
CA LYS A 628 -2.17 -17.89 35.36
C LYS A 628 -1.79 -16.77 34.40
N TYR A 629 -2.78 -16.20 33.70
CA TYR A 629 -2.61 -15.07 32.78
C TYR A 629 -1.72 -13.96 33.35
N ASN A 630 -2.06 -13.41 34.54
CA ASN A 630 -1.31 -12.32 35.15
C ASN A 630 0.17 -12.65 35.40
N HIS A 631 0.48 -13.90 35.80
CA HIS A 631 1.85 -14.35 36.05
C HIS A 631 2.66 -14.43 34.75
N VAL A 632 2.03 -14.86 33.65
CA VAL A 632 2.63 -14.91 32.31
C VAL A 632 2.80 -13.50 31.74
N GLU A 633 1.82 -12.61 31.92
CA GLU A 633 1.88 -11.19 31.55
C GLU A 633 3.03 -10.46 32.27
N GLN A 634 3.21 -10.70 33.58
CA GLN A 634 4.35 -10.19 34.36
C GLN A 634 5.70 -10.75 33.87
N MET A 635 5.74 -11.99 33.33
CA MET A 635 6.94 -12.55 32.72
C MET A 635 7.25 -11.98 31.32
N LEU A 636 6.23 -11.69 30.51
CA LEU A 636 6.39 -11.02 29.21
C LEU A 636 7.01 -9.62 29.40
N LYS A 637 6.42 -8.80 30.30
CA LYS A 637 6.92 -7.46 30.67
C LYS A 637 8.38 -7.46 31.14
N ALA A 638 8.85 -8.53 31.75
CA ALA A 638 10.21 -8.68 32.29
C ALA A 638 11.21 -9.33 31.31
N ASN A 639 10.84 -9.49 30.03
CA ASN A 639 11.63 -10.14 28.97
C ASN A 639 12.03 -11.59 29.31
N LEU A 640 11.11 -12.38 29.87
CA LEU A 640 11.39 -13.74 30.33
C LEU A 640 10.89 -14.86 29.41
N LEU A 641 10.00 -14.57 28.46
CA LEU A 641 9.28 -15.56 27.64
C LEU A 641 9.44 -15.36 26.12
N THR A 642 9.94 -14.21 25.70
CA THR A 642 9.99 -13.76 24.30
C THR A 642 11.38 -13.26 23.92
N ASN A 643 11.66 -13.13 22.64
CA ASN A 643 12.82 -12.51 22.06
C ASN A 643 12.37 -11.25 21.29
N ASP A 644 12.86 -10.10 21.74
CA ASP A 644 12.69 -8.79 21.13
C ASP A 644 13.61 -8.72 19.90
N VAL A 645 13.16 -9.35 18.80
CA VAL A 645 13.96 -9.51 17.57
C VAL A 645 14.07 -8.23 16.75
N ASN A 646 13.13 -7.31 16.95
CA ASN A 646 13.00 -6.03 16.28
C ASN A 646 13.66 -4.88 17.06
N LYS A 647 14.33 -5.13 18.20
CA LYS A 647 15.14 -4.11 18.90
C LYS A 647 16.30 -3.52 18.11
N GLU A 648 16.78 -4.24 17.12
CA GLU A 648 17.82 -3.82 16.19
C GLU A 648 17.29 -3.89 14.76
N VAL A 649 17.82 -3.02 13.89
CA VAL A 649 17.50 -2.97 12.46
C VAL A 649 17.93 -4.27 11.77
N ARG A 650 17.03 -4.86 10.96
CA ARG A 650 17.27 -6.11 10.23
C ARG A 650 16.97 -5.96 8.74
N GLU A 651 17.46 -6.92 7.96
CA GLU A 651 17.53 -6.87 6.49
C GLU A 651 16.18 -6.62 5.77
N TYR A 652 15.04 -6.93 6.41
CA TYR A 652 13.70 -6.56 5.91
C TYR A 652 12.75 -6.10 7.05
N ASP A 653 13.32 -5.67 8.18
CA ASP A 653 12.61 -5.03 9.29
C ASP A 653 13.47 -3.83 9.72
N THR A 654 13.36 -2.79 8.90
CA THR A 654 14.30 -1.65 8.81
C THR A 654 14.17 -0.67 9.96
N THR A 655 13.03 -0.67 10.65
CA THR A 655 12.76 0.17 11.82
C THR A 655 12.94 -0.63 13.10
N ALA A 656 13.96 -0.26 13.89
CA ALA A 656 14.10 -0.80 15.24
C ALA A 656 12.91 -0.37 16.10
N ARG A 657 12.19 -1.35 16.68
CA ARG A 657 11.05 -1.16 17.60
C ARG A 657 11.36 -1.81 18.95
N PRO A 658 12.45 -1.41 19.64
CA PRO A 658 12.94 -2.07 20.85
C PRO A 658 11.94 -1.97 22.00
N GLY A 659 11.34 -3.09 22.37
CA GLY A 659 10.50 -3.19 23.57
C GLY A 659 9.22 -4.01 23.39
N ARG A 660 8.08 -3.43 23.81
CA ARG A 660 6.74 -3.92 23.45
C ARG A 660 6.18 -3.04 22.34
N ASP A 661 5.75 -3.66 21.25
CA ASP A 661 5.22 -2.97 20.08
C ASP A 661 3.91 -3.62 19.55
N ASP A 662 3.17 -2.93 18.68
CA ASP A 662 1.87 -3.42 18.19
C ASP A 662 1.97 -4.54 17.15
N HIS A 663 3.14 -4.76 16.54
CA HIS A 663 3.38 -5.80 15.54
C HIS A 663 3.70 -7.14 16.19
N LEU A 664 4.63 -7.16 17.14
CA LEU A 664 5.14 -8.38 17.76
C LEU A 664 4.76 -8.55 19.25
N GLY A 665 4.04 -7.60 19.84
CA GLY A 665 3.76 -7.61 21.27
C GLY A 665 5.05 -7.41 22.07
N TYR A 666 5.27 -8.21 23.12
CA TYR A 666 6.55 -8.27 23.86
C TYR A 666 7.65 -9.05 23.09
N GLY A 667 7.49 -9.23 21.78
CA GLY A 667 8.39 -9.98 20.91
C GLY A 667 7.91 -11.41 20.60
N ILE A 668 8.81 -12.17 19.96
CA ILE A 668 8.54 -13.52 19.46
C ILE A 668 8.79 -14.56 20.56
N ILE A 669 7.88 -15.51 20.80
CA ILE A 669 8.02 -16.49 21.90
C ILE A 669 9.31 -17.33 21.84
N ASP A 670 9.87 -17.67 23.01
CA ASP A 670 11.17 -18.34 23.14
C ASP A 670 11.10 -19.39 24.25
N LEU A 671 10.99 -20.68 23.90
CA LEU A 671 10.80 -21.74 24.90
C LEU A 671 12.05 -22.03 25.73
N GLU A 672 13.26 -21.99 25.17
CA GLU A 672 14.49 -22.21 25.94
C GLU A 672 14.72 -21.09 26.97
N LYS A 673 14.54 -19.83 26.57
CA LYS A 673 14.57 -18.66 27.46
C LYS A 673 13.47 -18.75 28.50
N SER A 674 12.26 -19.16 28.13
CA SER A 674 11.17 -19.41 29.08
C SER A 674 11.54 -20.43 30.15
N ILE A 675 12.16 -21.54 29.76
CA ILE A 675 12.63 -22.60 30.67
C ILE A 675 13.75 -22.08 31.58
N LYS A 676 14.74 -21.37 31.04
CA LYS A 676 15.81 -20.70 31.81
C LYS A 676 15.24 -19.71 32.83
N SER A 677 14.21 -18.94 32.44
CA SER A 677 13.49 -18.01 33.31
C SER A 677 12.71 -18.71 34.42
N ILE A 678 12.06 -19.83 34.14
CA ILE A 678 11.35 -20.62 35.17
C ILE A 678 12.34 -21.22 36.18
N ASP A 679 13.49 -21.74 35.73
CA ASP A 679 14.52 -22.25 36.64
C ASP A 679 15.24 -21.12 37.42
N ALA A 680 15.22 -19.88 36.94
CA ALA A 680 15.64 -18.72 37.74
C ALA A 680 14.74 -18.47 38.96
N PHE A 681 13.44 -18.77 38.91
CA PHE A 681 12.59 -18.82 40.11
C PHE A 681 12.99 -19.98 41.04
N LYS A 682 13.27 -21.17 40.49
CA LYS A 682 13.66 -22.36 41.27
C LYS A 682 14.99 -22.19 42.00
N SER A 683 15.92 -21.42 41.42
CA SER A 683 17.17 -21.04 42.07
C SER A 683 17.00 -20.02 43.21
N GLY A 684 15.83 -19.38 43.30
CA GLY A 684 15.54 -18.29 44.24
C GLY A 684 16.05 -16.92 43.79
N TYR A 685 16.49 -16.76 42.53
CA TYR A 685 16.87 -15.46 41.97
C TYR A 685 15.65 -14.55 41.80
N PHE A 686 14.57 -15.08 41.20
CA PHE A 686 13.25 -14.46 41.22
C PHE A 686 12.43 -15.08 42.37
N ASN A 687 11.86 -14.24 43.23
CA ASN A 687 11.19 -14.68 44.48
C ASN A 687 9.70 -14.32 44.56
N SER A 688 9.21 -13.46 43.68
CA SER A 688 7.80 -13.15 43.43
C SER A 688 7.66 -12.62 42.01
N PHE A 689 6.49 -12.83 41.40
CA PHE A 689 6.14 -12.22 40.12
C PHE A 689 6.00 -10.68 40.25
N ASP A 690 5.55 -10.19 41.40
CA ASP A 690 5.41 -8.75 41.70
C ASP A 690 6.76 -8.01 41.86
N ASN A 691 7.87 -8.75 41.91
CA ASN A 691 9.24 -8.20 42.00
C ASN A 691 10.03 -8.35 40.68
N LEU A 692 9.38 -8.75 39.58
CA LEU A 692 10.05 -8.89 38.30
C LEU A 692 10.50 -7.51 37.76
N PRO A 693 11.68 -7.42 37.13
CA PRO A 693 12.26 -6.14 36.75
C PRO A 693 11.77 -5.70 35.36
N TYR A 694 11.03 -4.59 35.31
CA TYR A 694 10.61 -3.90 34.09
C TYR A 694 10.45 -2.40 34.38
N TYR A 695 10.19 -1.59 33.35
CA TYR A 695 9.87 -0.16 33.49
C TYR A 695 8.44 0.11 32.99
N GLU A 696 7.71 0.98 33.68
CA GLU A 696 6.41 1.53 33.26
C GLU A 696 6.61 2.93 32.69
N SER A 697 5.96 3.22 31.57
CA SER A 697 5.98 4.50 30.85
C SER A 697 4.57 4.97 30.52
N ILE A 698 4.45 6.11 29.83
CA ILE A 698 3.25 6.42 29.04
C ILE A 698 3.47 5.93 27.59
N PRO A 699 2.44 5.43 26.88
CA PRO A 699 2.63 4.84 25.56
C PRO A 699 3.03 5.88 24.49
N SER A 700 2.52 7.11 24.58
CA SER A 700 2.83 8.16 23.59
C SER A 700 2.72 9.59 24.14
N VAL A 701 3.37 10.51 23.44
CA VAL A 701 3.34 11.96 23.61
C VAL A 701 2.95 12.60 22.28
N LYS A 702 1.81 13.28 22.22
CA LYS A 702 1.46 14.14 21.06
C LYS A 702 2.05 15.53 21.27
N LEU A 703 2.67 16.09 20.24
CA LEU A 703 3.27 17.42 20.27
C LEU A 703 2.59 18.39 19.31
N GLU A 704 2.49 19.63 19.77
CA GLU A 704 2.01 20.77 19.00
C GLU A 704 3.20 21.72 18.71
N PRO A 705 3.20 22.46 17.58
CA PRO A 705 4.27 23.40 17.25
C PRO A 705 4.58 24.40 18.39
N ASN A 706 5.83 24.39 18.87
CA ASN A 706 6.35 25.20 19.99
C ASN A 706 5.85 24.80 21.40
N VAL A 707 5.22 23.63 21.58
CA VAL A 707 4.84 23.09 22.89
C VAL A 707 5.91 22.14 23.44
N VAL A 708 6.09 22.15 24.76
CA VAL A 708 6.94 21.21 25.51
C VAL A 708 6.05 20.32 26.36
N SER A 709 6.26 19.01 26.30
CA SER A 709 5.57 18.00 27.11
C SER A 709 6.55 17.32 28.07
N GLU A 710 6.08 16.85 29.23
CA GLU A 710 6.87 16.14 30.24
C GLU A 710 6.27 14.75 30.55
N PHE A 711 7.12 13.75 30.79
CA PHE A 711 6.72 12.41 31.25
C PHE A 711 7.74 11.79 32.21
N GLU A 712 7.42 10.62 32.78
CA GLU A 712 8.32 9.87 33.68
C GLU A 712 8.29 8.36 33.43
N LEU A 713 9.41 7.68 33.73
CA LEU A 713 9.52 6.22 33.74
C LEU A 713 9.58 5.70 35.17
N SER A 714 8.79 4.67 35.49
CA SER A 714 8.73 4.07 36.83
C SER A 714 9.32 2.65 36.83
N PRO A 715 10.45 2.39 37.53
CA PRO A 715 11.06 1.06 37.57
C PRO A 715 10.36 0.16 38.57
N ASN A 716 10.02 -1.06 38.16
CA ASN A 716 9.54 -2.14 39.02
C ASN A 716 10.69 -3.12 39.37
N GLY A 717 10.53 -3.86 40.46
CA GLY A 717 11.43 -4.94 40.87
C GLY A 717 12.87 -4.47 41.05
N ARG A 718 13.78 -5.13 40.33
CA ARG A 718 15.21 -4.77 40.30
C ARG A 718 15.59 -3.79 39.17
N ALA A 719 14.67 -3.23 38.39
CA ALA A 719 15.03 -2.52 37.15
C ALA A 719 15.80 -1.20 37.31
N GLY A 720 15.73 -0.55 38.48
CA GLY A 720 16.21 0.82 38.69
C GLY A 720 17.74 1.03 38.76
N PRO A 721 18.19 2.25 39.15
CA PRO A 721 19.59 2.69 39.09
C PRO A 721 20.62 1.93 39.95
N GLU A 722 20.19 0.95 40.75
CA GLU A 722 21.08 0.03 41.49
C GLU A 722 21.44 -1.24 40.68
N PHE A 723 20.87 -1.39 39.47
CA PHE A 723 20.99 -2.58 38.62
C PHE A 723 21.35 -2.21 37.17
N ASN A 724 20.75 -1.14 36.64
CA ASN A 724 20.98 -0.65 35.27
C ASN A 724 21.48 0.80 35.24
N SER A 725 22.18 1.14 34.15
CA SER A 725 22.18 2.49 33.59
C SER A 725 20.96 2.67 32.67
N VAL A 726 20.55 3.92 32.43
CA VAL A 726 19.57 4.24 31.38
C VAL A 726 20.31 4.94 30.25
N SER A 727 20.21 4.42 29.02
CA SER A 727 20.51 5.14 27.79
C SER A 727 19.19 5.52 27.11
N TYR A 728 19.20 6.57 26.29
CA TYR A 728 18.06 6.92 25.46
C TYR A 728 18.49 7.50 24.13
N SER A 729 17.67 7.26 23.11
CA SER A 729 17.85 7.71 21.72
C SER A 729 16.53 8.26 21.16
N PHE A 730 16.65 9.17 20.22
CA PHE A 730 15.57 9.88 19.53
C PHE A 730 16.18 10.51 18.27
N GLU A 731 15.38 10.79 17.24
CA GLU A 731 15.90 11.53 16.09
C GLU A 731 16.01 13.03 16.41
N SER A 732 17.25 13.55 16.36
CA SER A 732 17.62 14.91 16.71
C SER A 732 17.29 15.96 15.65
N ASP A 733 17.10 15.56 14.39
CA ASP A 733 16.57 16.44 13.34
C ASP A 733 15.07 16.74 13.56
N PHE A 734 14.37 15.90 14.34
CA PHE A 734 12.94 16.00 14.62
C PHE A 734 12.61 16.49 16.04
N LEU A 735 13.33 16.04 17.06
CA LEU A 735 13.05 16.30 18.47
C LEU A 735 14.20 16.94 19.25
N GLU A 736 13.87 17.65 20.32
CA GLU A 736 14.78 17.96 21.42
C GLU A 736 14.27 17.31 22.71
N VAL A 737 15.04 16.34 23.23
CA VAL A 737 14.72 15.60 24.46
C VAL A 737 15.73 15.94 25.57
N VAL A 738 15.23 16.27 26.76
CA VAL A 738 16.05 16.66 27.92
C VAL A 738 15.71 15.80 29.13
N ASP A 739 16.72 15.11 29.69
CA ASP A 739 16.66 14.47 31.02
C ASP A 739 16.58 15.55 32.12
N LEU A 740 15.48 15.53 32.88
CA LEU A 740 15.23 16.40 34.03
C LEU A 740 15.74 15.78 35.35
N GLY A 741 16.23 14.55 35.29
CA GLY A 741 16.73 13.75 36.39
C GLY A 741 15.62 13.01 37.15
N ASN A 742 15.99 11.87 37.75
CA ASN A 742 15.06 10.94 38.42
C ASN A 742 14.02 10.34 37.45
N LEU A 743 14.47 9.94 36.24
CA LEU A 743 13.65 9.30 35.21
C LEU A 743 12.50 10.18 34.68
N LYS A 744 12.68 11.50 34.73
CA LYS A 744 11.75 12.49 34.16
C LYS A 744 12.36 13.11 32.91
N PHE A 745 11.56 13.25 31.86
CA PHE A 745 12.01 13.76 30.57
C PHE A 745 11.07 14.85 30.07
N SER A 746 11.62 15.86 29.40
CA SER A 746 10.83 16.83 28.61
C SER A 746 11.18 16.71 27.13
N VAL A 747 10.17 16.78 26.27
CA VAL A 747 10.30 16.68 24.81
C VAL A 747 9.54 17.81 24.09
N LYS A 748 10.09 18.28 22.97
CA LYS A 748 9.47 19.18 22.00
C LYS A 748 10.01 18.88 20.59
N ILE A 749 9.39 19.47 19.57
CA ILE A 749 9.91 19.52 18.19
C ILE A 749 11.23 20.32 18.17
N ALA A 750 12.19 19.92 17.33
CA ALA A 750 13.51 20.53 17.19
C ALA A 750 13.45 22.02 16.73
N GLU A 751 14.37 22.85 17.23
CA GLU A 751 14.39 24.29 16.91
C GLU A 751 14.87 24.55 15.47
N GLY A 752 13.93 24.82 14.58
CA GLY A 752 14.18 25.15 13.17
C GLY A 752 13.61 24.14 12.18
N TYR A 753 13.13 22.97 12.63
CA TYR A 753 12.42 22.02 11.78
C TYR A 753 11.08 22.64 11.34
N ASN A 754 10.93 22.86 10.03
CA ASN A 754 9.76 23.52 9.43
C ASN A 754 9.37 22.99 8.04
N SER A 755 9.99 21.88 7.58
CA SER A 755 9.54 21.18 6.38
C SER A 755 8.14 20.60 6.57
N ALA A 756 7.39 20.49 5.49
CA ALA A 756 6.10 19.81 5.47
C ALA A 756 6.29 18.30 5.65
N GLY A 757 5.53 17.67 6.54
CA GLY A 757 5.61 16.24 6.81
C GLY A 757 4.90 15.83 8.09
N TRP A 758 4.47 14.57 8.11
CA TRP A 758 4.17 13.80 9.31
C TRP A 758 5.49 13.30 9.91
N ILE A 759 5.58 13.26 11.23
CA ILE A 759 6.68 12.60 11.95
C ILE A 759 6.10 11.86 13.16
N LEU A 760 6.03 10.54 13.05
CA LEU A 760 6.09 9.64 14.19
C LEU A 760 7.56 9.28 14.44
N THR A 761 8.04 9.43 15.67
CA THR A 761 9.40 9.01 16.03
C THR A 761 9.47 8.62 17.51
N PRO A 762 10.04 7.46 17.86
CA PRO A 762 10.13 7.03 19.25
C PRO A 762 11.21 7.79 20.01
N ILE A 763 10.97 8.00 21.31
CA ILE A 763 12.07 8.07 22.28
C ILE A 763 12.26 6.67 22.83
N THR A 764 13.33 6.01 22.41
CA THR A 764 13.73 4.69 22.91
C THR A 764 14.50 4.85 24.21
N PHE A 765 14.16 4.05 25.21
CA PHE A 765 14.88 3.90 26.46
C PHE A 765 15.46 2.49 26.59
N GLU A 766 16.77 2.41 26.64
CA GLU A 766 17.53 1.18 26.90
C GLU A 766 17.92 1.11 28.39
N PHE A 767 18.03 -0.12 28.91
CA PHE A 767 18.38 -0.35 30.32
C PHE A 767 19.63 -1.24 30.47
N PRO A 768 20.81 -0.82 29.95
CA PRO A 768 22.02 -1.63 30.01
C PRO A 768 22.49 -1.91 31.44
N LEU A 769 22.65 -3.20 31.72
CA LEU A 769 23.06 -3.79 33.00
C LEU A 769 24.42 -3.27 33.49
N LEU A 770 24.52 -2.98 34.79
CA LEU A 770 25.77 -2.53 35.41
C LEU A 770 26.80 -3.66 35.48
N SER A 771 28.06 -3.32 35.23
CA SER A 771 29.15 -4.31 35.16
C SER A 771 29.38 -5.01 36.51
N GLY A 772 29.24 -6.35 36.52
CA GLY A 772 29.41 -7.18 37.71
C GLY A 772 28.13 -7.46 38.50
N VAL A 773 26.95 -7.13 37.95
CA VAL A 773 25.65 -7.57 38.45
C VAL A 773 25.47 -9.09 38.25
N ASP A 774 24.97 -9.79 39.27
CA ASP A 774 24.52 -11.18 39.15
C ASP A 774 23.23 -11.25 38.31
N LEU A 775 23.23 -12.09 37.27
CA LEU A 775 22.11 -12.29 36.31
C LEU A 775 21.35 -13.60 36.60
N PRO A 776 20.07 -13.74 36.18
CA PRO A 776 19.34 -15.01 36.31
C PRO A 776 19.95 -16.11 35.44
N TYR A 777 20.41 -15.75 34.23
CA TYR A 777 21.12 -16.60 33.28
C TYR A 777 21.98 -15.75 32.34
N PRO A 778 23.00 -16.34 31.67
CA PRO A 778 23.79 -15.64 30.66
C PRO A 778 22.91 -15.17 29.50
N GLY A 779 23.07 -13.91 29.07
CA GLY A 779 22.27 -13.32 27.99
C GLY A 779 20.92 -12.72 28.43
N TYR A 780 20.62 -12.69 29.74
CA TYR A 780 19.46 -11.93 30.22
C TYR A 780 19.65 -10.42 30.03
N GLU A 781 18.59 -9.74 29.59
CA GLU A 781 18.49 -8.30 29.38
C GLU A 781 17.07 -7.83 29.80
N ILE A 782 16.91 -6.58 30.26
CA ILE A 782 15.58 -6.00 30.46
C ILE A 782 15.05 -5.51 29.11
N LEU A 783 13.75 -5.69 28.88
CA LEU A 783 13.06 -5.14 27.72
C LEU A 783 13.24 -3.62 27.63
N ALA A 784 13.55 -3.11 26.45
CA ALA A 784 13.56 -1.67 26.22
C ALA A 784 12.14 -1.08 26.33
N SER A 785 12.05 0.24 26.45
CA SER A 785 10.77 0.96 26.51
C SER A 785 10.78 2.10 25.52
N ASN A 786 9.84 2.10 24.58
CA ASN A 786 9.59 3.26 23.73
C ASN A 786 8.55 4.19 24.38
N VAL A 787 8.62 5.46 24.03
CA VAL A 787 7.55 6.45 24.20
C VAL A 787 7.38 7.12 22.85
N GLU A 788 6.28 6.82 22.15
CA GLU A 788 6.06 7.30 20.79
C GLU A 788 5.78 8.80 20.77
N VAL A 789 6.47 9.55 19.90
CA VAL A 789 6.27 10.99 19.76
C VAL A 789 5.71 11.31 18.39
N LEU A 790 4.48 11.83 18.38
CA LEU A 790 3.74 12.14 17.16
C LEU A 790 3.60 13.66 16.97
N PHE A 791 4.03 14.17 15.82
CA PHE A 791 3.76 15.54 15.38
C PHE A 791 3.60 15.66 13.87
N HIS A 792 3.01 16.78 13.44
CA HIS A 792 2.74 17.06 12.02
C HIS A 792 3.09 18.52 11.71
N ILE A 793 3.68 18.76 10.55
CA ILE A 793 3.85 20.11 9.97
C ILE A 793 3.19 20.11 8.59
N ARG A 794 2.18 20.97 8.40
CA ARG A 794 1.45 21.06 7.14
C ARG A 794 2.19 21.95 6.15
N GLY A 795 2.32 21.47 4.91
CA GLY A 795 2.83 22.25 3.77
C GLY A 795 1.88 23.32 3.25
N ALA A 796 2.27 23.96 2.15
CA ALA A 796 1.44 24.94 1.45
C ALA A 796 1.69 24.87 -0.06
N SER A 797 0.61 24.82 -0.83
CA SER A 797 0.60 24.86 -2.30
C SER A 797 1.21 26.17 -2.84
N VAL A 798 1.80 26.13 -4.03
CA VAL A 798 2.58 27.23 -4.64
C VAL A 798 1.77 27.92 -5.74
N ASP A 799 1.98 29.22 -5.93
CA ASP A 799 1.30 29.99 -6.98
C ASP A 799 1.79 29.60 -8.39
N LEU A 800 0.87 29.16 -9.24
CA LEU A 800 1.10 28.79 -10.64
C LEU A 800 1.30 30.02 -11.54
N ASP A 801 2.55 30.47 -11.69
CA ASP A 801 2.96 31.59 -12.55
C ASP A 801 3.84 31.07 -13.72
N ILE A 802 3.45 31.31 -14.98
CA ILE A 802 4.24 30.94 -16.18
C ILE A 802 4.58 32.23 -16.95
N PRO A 803 5.85 32.67 -16.98
CA PRO A 803 6.20 34.04 -17.39
C PRO A 803 6.24 34.27 -18.91
N ALA A 804 6.02 33.23 -19.74
CA ALA A 804 6.00 33.36 -21.19
C ALA A 804 5.22 32.21 -21.88
N LEU A 805 4.17 32.58 -22.62
CA LEU A 805 3.42 31.74 -23.56
C LEU A 805 3.38 32.42 -24.94
N GLN A 806 3.25 31.64 -26.01
CA GLN A 806 3.00 32.11 -27.38
C GLN A 806 1.49 32.18 -27.64
N VAL A 807 1.06 33.15 -28.44
CA VAL A 807 -0.32 33.28 -28.92
C VAL A 807 -0.32 33.37 -30.43
N ASN A 808 -1.01 32.45 -31.11
CA ASN A 808 -1.18 32.43 -32.56
C ASN A 808 -2.63 32.70 -32.95
N LEU A 809 -2.82 33.46 -34.03
CA LEU A 809 -4.12 33.65 -34.69
C LEU A 809 -4.11 32.91 -36.03
N LEU A 810 -4.97 31.90 -36.16
CA LEU A 810 -5.08 31.01 -37.33
C LEU A 810 -6.26 31.43 -38.21
N ASP A 811 -6.17 31.29 -39.53
CA ASP A 811 -7.28 31.59 -40.46
C ASP A 811 -8.23 30.40 -40.70
N GLU A 812 -9.15 30.53 -41.67
CA GLU A 812 -10.13 29.48 -42.05
C GLU A 812 -9.50 28.21 -42.67
N ASN A 813 -8.19 28.20 -42.90
CA ASN A 813 -7.39 27.07 -43.40
C ASN A 813 -6.32 26.61 -42.40
N ASP A 814 -6.39 27.11 -41.16
CA ASP A 814 -5.39 26.92 -40.09
C ASP A 814 -3.99 27.48 -40.39
N GLU A 815 -3.86 28.45 -41.32
CA GLU A 815 -2.59 29.17 -41.52
C GLU A 815 -2.39 30.28 -40.47
N VAL A 816 -1.19 30.36 -39.87
CA VAL A 816 -0.83 31.38 -38.87
C VAL A 816 -0.73 32.77 -39.52
N VAL A 817 -1.56 33.72 -39.07
CA VAL A 817 -1.61 35.10 -39.58
C VAL A 817 -0.89 36.09 -38.67
N VAL A 818 -0.94 35.89 -37.34
CA VAL A 818 -0.25 36.71 -36.34
C VAL A 818 0.25 35.83 -35.19
N THR A 819 1.46 36.11 -34.71
CA THR A 819 2.06 35.52 -33.49
C THR A 819 2.40 36.63 -32.49
N SER A 820 2.15 36.39 -31.22
CA SER A 820 2.47 37.28 -30.08
C SER A 820 2.93 36.45 -28.86
N SER A 821 3.23 37.12 -27.75
CA SER A 821 3.61 36.49 -26.47
C SER A 821 2.87 37.11 -25.29
N THR A 822 2.63 36.33 -24.23
CA THR A 822 1.89 36.72 -23.02
C THR A 822 2.37 35.95 -21.78
N ASP A 823 1.79 36.18 -20.60
CA ASP A 823 2.08 35.51 -19.33
C ASP A 823 0.83 34.89 -18.67
N ILE A 824 1.07 33.94 -17.76
CA ILE A 824 0.12 33.44 -16.77
C ILE A 824 0.58 33.89 -15.38
N LEU A 825 -0.36 34.39 -14.59
CA LEU A 825 -0.19 34.62 -13.16
C LEU A 825 -1.35 33.96 -12.41
N LYS A 826 -1.05 33.11 -11.43
CA LYS A 826 -2.01 32.33 -10.64
C LYS A 826 -2.99 31.54 -11.51
N GLY A 827 -2.46 30.84 -12.51
CA GLY A 827 -3.22 30.01 -13.46
C GLY A 827 -4.09 30.78 -14.46
N LYS A 828 -3.97 32.11 -14.58
CA LYS A 828 -4.78 32.94 -15.48
C LYS A 828 -3.93 33.91 -16.31
N GLY A 829 -4.28 34.08 -17.58
CA GLY A 829 -3.57 34.96 -18.53
C GLY A 829 -4.50 35.78 -19.42
N SER A 830 -3.93 36.65 -20.26
CA SER A 830 -4.70 37.56 -21.12
C SER A 830 -4.08 37.77 -22.51
N ILE A 831 -4.88 38.21 -23.48
CA ILE A 831 -4.50 38.32 -24.89
C ILE A 831 -4.93 39.68 -25.44
N ALA A 832 -4.03 40.32 -26.20
CA ALA A 832 -4.34 41.49 -27.01
C ALA A 832 -3.55 41.45 -28.33
N LEU A 833 -4.27 41.30 -29.45
CA LEU A 833 -3.72 41.35 -30.81
C LEU A 833 -4.31 42.53 -31.57
N THR A 834 -3.50 43.19 -32.40
CA THR A 834 -3.92 44.36 -33.20
C THR A 834 -3.47 44.23 -34.64
N ASP A 835 -4.05 45.07 -35.51
CA ASP A 835 -3.76 45.12 -36.95
C ASP A 835 -4.20 43.87 -37.75
N ILE A 836 -5.25 43.21 -37.25
CA ILE A 836 -5.90 42.04 -37.88
C ILE A 836 -6.82 42.49 -39.03
N SER A 837 -6.96 41.66 -40.06
CA SER A 837 -7.92 41.89 -41.17
C SER A 837 -9.31 41.32 -40.84
N ASN A 838 -10.33 41.70 -41.62
CA ASN A 838 -11.66 41.10 -41.46
C ASN A 838 -11.68 39.68 -42.04
N GLY A 839 -12.20 38.71 -41.29
CA GLY A 839 -12.21 37.29 -41.65
C GLY A 839 -12.74 36.41 -40.51
N PHE A 840 -12.67 35.09 -40.69
CA PHE A 840 -12.90 34.11 -39.63
C PHE A 840 -11.56 33.53 -39.17
N TYR A 841 -11.41 33.35 -37.86
CA TYR A 841 -10.13 32.98 -37.24
C TYR A 841 -10.35 32.03 -36.06
N LYS A 842 -9.32 31.25 -35.71
CA LYS A 842 -9.17 30.59 -34.40
C LYS A 842 -8.03 31.26 -33.62
N LEU A 843 -8.08 31.18 -32.30
CA LEU A 843 -7.04 31.69 -31.40
C LEU A 843 -6.41 30.52 -30.65
N GLN A 844 -5.09 30.40 -30.72
CA GLN A 844 -4.32 29.34 -30.11
C GLN A 844 -3.34 29.94 -29.10
N VAL A 845 -3.24 29.36 -27.91
CA VAL A 845 -2.26 29.74 -26.88
C VAL A 845 -1.47 28.52 -26.48
N CYS A 846 -0.15 28.67 -26.34
CA CYS A 846 0.78 27.55 -26.19
C CYS A 846 1.95 27.92 -25.28
N SER A 847 2.41 27.01 -24.44
CA SER A 847 3.66 27.16 -23.67
C SER A 847 4.89 26.63 -24.41
N ASN A 848 6.04 26.69 -23.72
CA ASN A 848 7.30 26.02 -24.06
C ASN A 848 7.95 25.52 -22.75
N ILE A 849 7.33 24.52 -22.14
CA ILE A 849 7.67 23.84 -20.88
C ILE A 849 8.74 22.77 -21.12
N ASN A 850 8.67 22.04 -22.24
CA ASN A 850 9.57 20.93 -22.56
C ASN A 850 10.96 21.38 -23.09
N GLY A 851 11.08 22.67 -23.46
CA GLY A 851 12.32 23.31 -23.90
C GLY A 851 12.65 23.26 -25.40
N ASP A 852 11.88 22.53 -26.22
CA ASP A 852 12.29 22.15 -27.58
C ASP A 852 12.11 23.24 -28.66
N ASN A 853 11.35 24.32 -28.37
CA ASN A 853 10.98 25.42 -29.29
C ASN A 853 9.83 25.08 -30.28
N ILE A 854 9.15 23.95 -30.11
CA ILE A 854 7.94 23.50 -30.82
C ILE A 854 6.72 23.85 -29.97
N TRP A 855 6.40 25.14 -29.96
CA TRP A 855 5.18 25.67 -29.36
C TRP A 855 3.95 24.91 -29.87
N CYS A 856 3.02 24.62 -28.95
CA CYS A 856 1.78 23.87 -29.20
C CYS A 856 1.99 22.36 -29.50
N GLY A 857 3.16 21.81 -29.17
CA GLY A 857 3.45 20.38 -29.24
C GLY A 857 2.85 19.58 -28.07
N SER A 858 3.12 18.27 -28.07
CA SER A 858 2.81 17.40 -26.93
C SER A 858 3.75 17.69 -25.75
N GLY A 859 3.26 17.55 -24.53
CA GLY A 859 3.95 17.96 -23.30
C GLY A 859 3.90 19.47 -23.03
N GLU A 860 3.14 20.23 -23.82
CA GLU A 860 2.88 21.64 -23.62
C GLU A 860 1.46 21.90 -23.11
N LEU A 861 1.28 23.01 -22.41
CA LEU A 861 -0.02 23.60 -22.16
C LEU A 861 -0.52 24.28 -23.45
N THR A 862 -1.56 23.71 -24.07
CA THR A 862 -2.17 24.21 -25.30
C THR A 862 -3.66 24.49 -25.09
N GLY A 863 -4.16 25.56 -25.71
CA GLY A 863 -5.58 25.87 -25.81
C GLY A 863 -5.93 26.42 -27.18
N LEU A 864 -7.04 25.97 -27.76
CA LEU A 864 -7.52 26.39 -29.08
C LEU A 864 -8.99 26.82 -28.97
N SER A 865 -9.33 27.99 -29.53
CA SER A 865 -10.71 28.48 -29.54
C SER A 865 -11.54 27.92 -30.71
N ASP A 866 -12.85 27.91 -30.52
CA ASP A 866 -13.83 27.95 -31.62
C ASP A 866 -13.48 29.01 -32.69
N VAL A 867 -14.02 28.83 -33.90
CA VAL A 867 -13.90 29.80 -34.99
C VAL A 867 -14.79 31.03 -34.71
N PHE A 868 -14.18 32.22 -34.66
CA PHE A 868 -14.87 33.50 -34.46
C PHE A 868 -14.67 34.48 -35.63
N GLU A 869 -15.65 35.37 -35.83
CA GLU A 869 -15.53 36.47 -36.81
C GLU A 869 -14.71 37.62 -36.22
N VAL A 870 -13.78 38.16 -37.01
CA VAL A 870 -13.10 39.43 -36.76
C VAL A 870 -13.59 40.44 -37.77
N SER A 871 -14.02 41.62 -37.29
CA SER A 871 -14.42 42.72 -38.18
C SER A 871 -13.92 44.07 -37.70
N SER A 872 -13.59 44.95 -38.65
CA SER A 872 -13.23 46.37 -38.45
C SER A 872 -14.32 47.26 -37.82
N SER A 873 -15.29 46.66 -37.13
CA SER A 873 -16.43 47.30 -36.43
C SER A 873 -16.35 47.13 -34.91
N THR A 874 -15.72 46.07 -34.44
CA THR A 874 -15.75 45.58 -33.05
C THR A 874 -14.51 44.75 -32.76
N ALA A 875 -13.90 44.90 -31.58
CA ALA A 875 -12.94 43.93 -31.09
C ALA A 875 -13.66 42.60 -30.80
N SER A 876 -13.08 41.49 -31.23
CA SER A 876 -13.61 40.15 -30.92
C SER A 876 -13.06 39.70 -29.57
N GLN A 877 -13.94 39.22 -28.68
CA GLN A 877 -13.55 38.68 -27.37
C GLN A 877 -13.59 37.17 -27.40
N VAL A 878 -12.51 36.54 -26.91
CA VAL A 878 -12.33 35.09 -26.90
C VAL A 878 -11.95 34.63 -25.49
N THR A 879 -12.56 33.54 -25.04
CA THR A 879 -12.16 32.81 -23.83
C THR A 879 -11.89 31.36 -24.21
N LEU A 880 -10.83 30.79 -23.66
CA LEU A 880 -10.39 29.40 -23.90
C LEU A 880 -9.70 28.86 -22.64
N ASN A 881 -9.84 27.57 -22.40
CA ASN A 881 -9.02 26.86 -21.43
C ASN A 881 -7.65 26.53 -22.06
N ILE A 882 -6.64 26.29 -21.22
CA ILE A 882 -5.37 25.71 -21.63
C ILE A 882 -5.10 24.49 -20.77
N GLU A 883 -4.86 23.36 -21.43
CA GLU A 883 -4.76 22.03 -20.81
C GLU A 883 -3.49 21.32 -21.31
N ALA A 884 -3.02 20.30 -20.58
CA ALA A 884 -1.77 19.61 -20.90
C ALA A 884 -1.94 18.68 -22.12
N THR A 885 -1.09 18.84 -23.13
CA THR A 885 -1.26 18.21 -24.46
C THR A 885 -0.61 16.83 -24.49
N SER A 886 -1.42 15.80 -24.76
CA SER A 886 -0.99 14.40 -24.94
C SER A 886 -0.25 14.17 -26.29
N GLU A 887 0.49 13.08 -26.46
CA GLU A 887 0.89 12.57 -27.80
C GLU A 887 -0.23 11.72 -28.42
N GLY A 888 -0.40 11.80 -29.74
CA GLY A 888 -1.38 11.00 -30.49
C GLY A 888 -2.18 11.83 -31.49
N VAL A 889 -3.10 11.16 -32.20
CA VAL A 889 -4.14 11.85 -32.99
C VAL A 889 -5.12 12.50 -31.99
N PRO A 890 -5.63 13.73 -32.25
CA PRO A 890 -6.55 14.39 -31.32
C PRO A 890 -7.78 13.54 -31.00
N ASN A 891 -7.89 13.12 -29.73
CA ASN A 891 -9.04 12.43 -29.18
C ASN A 891 -10.16 13.44 -28.89
N ASN A 892 -11.41 13.09 -29.22
CA ASN A 892 -12.56 13.97 -29.18
C ASN A 892 -13.61 13.42 -28.20
N ALA A 893 -13.53 13.89 -26.95
CA ALA A 893 -14.26 13.34 -25.81
C ALA A 893 -15.72 12.92 -26.09
N PRO A 894 -16.15 11.73 -25.63
CA PRO A 894 -17.35 11.07 -26.14
C PRO A 894 -18.60 11.87 -25.78
N VAL A 895 -19.28 12.39 -26.80
CA VAL A 895 -20.38 13.34 -26.66
C VAL A 895 -21.63 12.62 -26.17
N ILE A 896 -22.05 12.90 -24.92
CA ILE A 896 -23.30 12.39 -24.37
C ILE A 896 -24.49 13.12 -25.01
N ILE A 897 -25.18 12.43 -25.93
CA ILE A 897 -26.33 12.92 -26.70
C ILE A 897 -27.69 12.62 -26.03
N SER A 898 -27.74 11.80 -24.98
CA SER A 898 -28.93 11.66 -24.13
C SER A 898 -29.14 12.91 -23.28
N ASN A 899 -30.39 13.32 -23.06
CA ASN A 899 -30.72 14.46 -22.20
C ASN A 899 -31.80 14.06 -21.17
N PRO A 900 -31.52 14.15 -19.86
CA PRO A 900 -32.39 13.62 -18.81
C PRO A 900 -33.69 14.42 -18.67
N GLU A 901 -33.63 15.75 -18.72
CA GLU A 901 -34.83 16.62 -18.72
C GLU A 901 -35.80 16.26 -19.85
N SER A 902 -35.29 16.05 -21.06
CA SER A 902 -36.07 15.75 -22.26
C SER A 902 -36.76 14.39 -22.22
N SER A 903 -36.21 13.47 -21.42
CA SER A 903 -36.75 12.12 -21.21
C SER A 903 -37.65 11.99 -19.97
N GLY A 904 -37.74 13.04 -19.14
CA GLY A 904 -38.45 12.99 -17.85
C GLY A 904 -37.71 12.18 -16.79
N ALA A 905 -36.38 12.06 -16.89
CA ALA A 905 -35.54 11.28 -15.98
C ALA A 905 -35.03 12.05 -14.76
N THR A 906 -35.43 13.32 -14.61
CA THR A 906 -35.13 14.18 -13.44
C THR A 906 -36.09 13.94 -12.26
N GLU A 907 -37.05 13.02 -12.41
CA GLU A 907 -38.03 12.65 -11.38
C GLU A 907 -38.02 11.13 -11.15
N ALA A 908 -38.03 10.72 -9.89
CA ALA A 908 -38.29 9.35 -9.44
C ALA A 908 -39.24 9.37 -8.24
N ALA A 909 -39.80 8.21 -7.89
CA ALA A 909 -40.68 8.07 -6.74
C ALA A 909 -40.39 6.77 -5.99
N VAL A 910 -40.51 6.80 -4.66
CA VAL A 910 -40.25 5.65 -3.80
C VAL A 910 -41.13 4.45 -4.20
N GLY A 911 -40.49 3.30 -4.39
CA GLY A 911 -41.13 2.07 -4.85
C GLY A 911 -41.57 2.06 -6.31
N GLN A 912 -41.12 2.99 -7.15
CA GLN A 912 -41.22 2.91 -8.62
C GLN A 912 -39.87 2.56 -9.24
N ASN A 913 -39.87 1.72 -10.28
CA ASN A 913 -38.66 1.42 -11.04
C ASN A 913 -38.23 2.64 -11.87
N TYR A 914 -37.00 3.10 -11.64
CA TYR A 914 -36.34 4.10 -12.46
C TYR A 914 -35.67 3.46 -13.68
N LEU A 915 -35.69 4.15 -14.81
CA LEU A 915 -34.93 3.81 -16.01
C LEU A 915 -34.54 5.08 -16.75
N TYR A 916 -33.23 5.37 -16.81
CA TYR A 916 -32.65 6.33 -17.74
C TYR A 916 -31.71 5.61 -18.72
N ARG A 917 -31.50 6.19 -19.89
CA ARG A 917 -30.68 5.62 -20.96
C ARG A 917 -29.67 6.64 -21.44
N VAL A 918 -28.43 6.42 -21.04
CA VAL A 918 -27.28 7.16 -21.52
C VAL A 918 -27.04 6.76 -22.97
N LEU A 919 -26.85 7.76 -23.81
CA LEU A 919 -26.49 7.60 -25.21
C LEU A 919 -25.32 8.53 -25.45
N ALA A 920 -24.22 7.99 -25.96
CA ALA A 920 -23.07 8.75 -26.39
C ALA A 920 -22.73 8.42 -27.84
N GLU A 921 -22.10 9.37 -28.50
CA GLU A 921 -21.48 9.24 -29.81
C GLU A 921 -20.06 9.81 -29.71
N ASP A 922 -19.16 9.31 -30.53
CA ASP A 922 -17.73 9.57 -30.48
C ASP A 922 -17.27 9.59 -31.95
N GLU A 923 -16.44 10.57 -32.30
CA GLU A 923 -16.04 10.84 -33.69
C GLU A 923 -14.79 10.06 -34.13
N ASP A 924 -14.09 9.41 -33.19
CA ASP A 924 -12.84 8.68 -33.39
C ASP A 924 -13.09 7.17 -33.64
N TYR A 925 -14.32 6.70 -33.46
CA TYR A 925 -14.74 5.32 -33.74
C TYR A 925 -14.85 4.97 -35.25
N GLU A 926 -13.88 4.22 -35.78
CA GLU A 926 -13.99 3.57 -37.11
C GLU A 926 -14.23 2.04 -37.02
N ASP A 927 -15.13 1.52 -37.87
CA ASP A 927 -15.43 0.07 -38.01
C ASP A 927 -15.41 -0.36 -39.49
N GLU A 928 -14.27 -0.91 -39.93
CA GLU A 928 -14.11 -1.45 -41.29
C GLU A 928 -14.93 -2.74 -41.56
N ASN A 929 -15.44 -3.43 -40.53
CA ASN A 929 -15.85 -4.84 -40.62
C ASN A 929 -17.35 -5.10 -40.39
N ASN A 930 -18.09 -4.23 -39.70
CA ASN A 930 -19.52 -4.42 -39.40
C ASN A 930 -20.38 -3.19 -39.79
N PRO A 931 -20.70 -3.02 -41.09
CA PRO A 931 -21.48 -1.89 -41.62
C PRO A 931 -22.98 -1.90 -41.26
N LYS A 932 -23.37 -2.48 -40.12
CA LYS A 932 -24.73 -2.46 -39.57
C LYS A 932 -24.96 -1.32 -38.58
N ASN A 933 -23.91 -0.78 -37.96
CA ASN A 933 -24.04 0.29 -36.95
C ASN A 933 -23.88 1.71 -37.54
N ASN A 934 -23.87 1.84 -38.88
CA ASN A 934 -23.77 3.10 -39.62
C ASN A 934 -22.53 3.97 -39.30
N GLY A 935 -21.43 3.38 -38.82
CA GLY A 935 -20.24 4.15 -38.41
C GLY A 935 -20.45 4.92 -37.11
N LYS A 936 -21.13 4.29 -36.14
CA LYS A 936 -21.23 4.78 -34.76
C LYS A 936 -20.79 3.67 -33.80
N PRO A 937 -20.23 4.00 -32.63
CA PRO A 937 -19.80 3.01 -31.66
C PRO A 937 -20.96 2.10 -31.19
N PRO A 938 -20.75 0.79 -31.00
CA PRO A 938 -21.63 -0.03 -30.18
C PRO A 938 -21.54 0.48 -28.73
N ARG A 939 -22.58 0.34 -27.91
CA ARG A 939 -22.51 0.88 -26.54
C ARG A 939 -21.40 0.26 -25.69
N SER A 940 -21.02 -0.98 -25.95
CA SER A 940 -19.87 -1.67 -25.33
C SER A 940 -18.51 -1.17 -25.84
N TRP A 941 -18.46 -0.14 -26.68
CA TRP A 941 -17.26 0.64 -26.93
C TRP A 941 -16.91 1.46 -25.69
N PHE A 942 -17.91 2.08 -25.07
CA PHE A 942 -17.75 2.93 -23.91
C PHE A 942 -17.77 2.15 -22.60
N ASP A 943 -16.99 2.65 -21.63
CA ASP A 943 -17.15 2.33 -20.22
C ASP A 943 -18.03 3.39 -19.55
N TYR A 944 -18.87 2.95 -18.60
CA TYR A 944 -19.93 3.76 -17.98
C TYR A 944 -19.75 3.80 -16.46
N SER A 945 -19.87 4.99 -15.87
CA SER A 945 -19.87 5.19 -14.41
C SER A 945 -21.07 6.02 -13.96
N ILE A 946 -21.48 5.86 -12.69
CA ILE A 946 -22.53 6.66 -12.07
C ILE A 946 -22.20 6.96 -10.61
N GLU A 947 -22.51 8.19 -10.21
CA GLU A 947 -22.40 8.72 -8.87
C GLU A 947 -23.74 9.39 -8.49
N LEU A 948 -24.18 9.19 -7.26
CA LEU A 948 -25.37 9.83 -6.69
C LEU A 948 -24.93 10.60 -5.43
N ILE A 949 -25.09 11.92 -5.40
CA ILE A 949 -24.73 12.76 -4.25
C ILE A 949 -25.97 13.45 -3.71
N SER A 950 -26.26 13.28 -2.42
CA SER A 950 -27.32 14.00 -1.70
C SER A 950 -27.04 15.51 -1.70
N GLN A 951 -27.98 16.33 -2.18
CA GLN A 951 -27.83 17.78 -2.18
C GLN A 951 -28.11 18.41 -0.80
N ASP A 952 -28.65 17.64 0.16
CA ASP A 952 -28.93 18.11 1.52
C ASP A 952 -27.75 17.92 2.50
N ASP A 953 -26.93 16.88 2.31
CA ASP A 953 -25.79 16.56 3.21
C ASP A 953 -24.50 16.08 2.54
N GLY A 954 -24.47 15.89 1.21
CA GLY A 954 -23.28 15.44 0.47
C GLY A 954 -23.02 13.92 0.52
N SER A 955 -23.89 13.13 1.14
CA SER A 955 -23.73 11.67 1.23
C SER A 955 -23.92 10.96 -0.11
N SER A 956 -23.24 9.82 -0.30
CA SER A 956 -23.31 9.02 -1.53
C SER A 956 -24.48 8.01 -1.51
N GLY A 957 -25.25 7.98 -2.60
CA GLY A 957 -26.37 7.06 -2.79
C GLY A 957 -26.00 5.86 -3.67
N ASN A 958 -26.73 4.74 -3.52
CA ASN A 958 -26.53 3.52 -4.32
C ASN A 958 -27.85 2.88 -4.83
N PHE A 959 -28.98 3.60 -4.75
CA PHE A 959 -30.30 3.10 -5.15
C PHE A 959 -30.55 3.07 -6.66
N LEU A 960 -29.63 3.64 -7.47
CA LEU A 960 -29.50 3.45 -8.91
C LEU A 960 -28.10 2.90 -9.25
N SER A 961 -28.01 2.12 -10.33
CA SER A 961 -26.75 1.69 -10.95
C SER A 961 -26.82 1.81 -12.47
N ILE A 962 -25.67 1.93 -13.13
CA ILE A 962 -25.52 1.92 -14.60
C ILE A 962 -24.90 0.61 -15.07
N ASP A 963 -25.28 0.11 -16.25
CA ASP A 963 -24.73 -1.10 -16.84
C ASP A 963 -23.78 -0.82 -18.03
N ILE A 964 -23.15 -1.88 -18.53
CA ILE A 964 -22.22 -1.88 -19.68
C ILE A 964 -22.87 -1.50 -21.03
N ILE A 965 -24.14 -1.10 -21.04
CA ILE A 965 -24.84 -0.55 -22.20
C ILE A 965 -25.57 0.76 -21.84
N GLY A 966 -25.14 1.47 -20.79
CA GLY A 966 -25.62 2.80 -20.43
C GLY A 966 -27.06 2.85 -19.90
N GLU A 967 -27.64 1.75 -19.43
CA GLU A 967 -28.98 1.74 -18.82
C GLU A 967 -28.87 1.96 -17.31
N VAL A 968 -29.21 3.18 -16.87
CA VAL A 968 -29.31 3.50 -15.44
C VAL A 968 -30.63 2.96 -14.92
N THR A 969 -30.58 2.05 -13.96
CA THR A 969 -31.77 1.40 -13.39
C THR A 969 -31.72 1.36 -11.88
N GLY A 970 -32.89 1.29 -11.24
CA GLY A 970 -32.98 1.19 -9.78
C GLY A 970 -34.41 1.31 -9.27
N THR A 971 -34.58 1.40 -7.96
CA THR A 971 -35.89 1.58 -7.31
C THR A 971 -35.66 2.25 -5.95
N PRO A 972 -35.89 3.57 -5.83
CA PRO A 972 -35.72 4.29 -4.57
C PRO A 972 -36.61 3.73 -3.46
N GLN A 973 -36.13 3.79 -2.23
CA GLN A 973 -36.77 3.28 -1.02
C GLN A 973 -37.06 4.40 -0.02
N SER A 974 -37.82 4.09 1.04
CA SER A 974 -38.14 5.06 2.09
C SER A 974 -36.87 5.38 2.89
N GLY A 975 -36.31 6.55 2.62
CA GLY A 975 -34.96 6.97 3.03
C GLY A 975 -34.22 7.73 1.91
N ASP A 976 -34.49 7.42 0.64
CA ASP A 976 -33.84 8.04 -0.52
C ASP A 976 -34.54 9.35 -0.99
N GLY A 977 -35.58 9.80 -0.28
CA GLY A 977 -36.38 10.96 -0.65
C GLY A 977 -35.63 12.29 -0.49
N GLY A 978 -35.56 13.10 -1.55
CA GLY A 978 -34.77 14.32 -1.57
C GLY A 978 -34.33 14.72 -2.99
N ALA A 979 -33.39 15.68 -3.07
CA ALA A 979 -32.72 16.06 -4.31
C ALA A 979 -31.32 15.45 -4.36
N TRP A 980 -31.02 14.76 -5.45
CA TRP A 980 -29.74 14.08 -5.68
C TRP A 980 -29.08 14.64 -6.94
N THR A 981 -27.80 15.00 -6.85
CA THR A 981 -26.96 15.17 -8.04
C THR A 981 -26.64 13.79 -8.58
N VAL A 982 -27.09 13.49 -9.79
CA VAL A 982 -26.72 12.29 -10.54
C VAL A 982 -25.64 12.69 -11.53
N ARG A 983 -24.44 12.18 -11.35
CA ARG A 983 -23.31 12.39 -12.26
C ARG A 983 -22.97 11.07 -12.94
N ILE A 984 -22.95 11.09 -14.27
CA ILE A 984 -22.70 9.93 -15.12
C ILE A 984 -21.43 10.19 -15.93
N GLY A 985 -20.45 9.31 -15.83
CA GLY A 985 -19.29 9.31 -16.72
C GLY A 985 -19.52 8.39 -17.91
N VAL A 986 -19.05 8.83 -19.08
CA VAL A 986 -18.89 7.99 -20.28
C VAL A 986 -17.46 8.16 -20.77
N SER A 987 -16.72 7.06 -20.85
CA SER A 987 -15.33 7.02 -21.30
C SER A 987 -15.19 6.09 -22.51
N ASP A 988 -14.32 6.47 -23.44
CA ASP A 988 -13.78 5.63 -24.53
C ASP A 988 -12.53 4.82 -24.11
N ARG A 989 -12.02 5.08 -22.89
CA ARG A 989 -10.73 4.64 -22.28
C ARG A 989 -9.51 5.50 -22.61
N ILE A 990 -9.71 6.71 -23.14
CA ILE A 990 -8.66 7.72 -23.34
C ILE A 990 -9.03 9.01 -22.60
N ASP A 991 -10.30 9.43 -22.63
CA ASP A 991 -10.81 10.53 -21.80
C ASP A 991 -12.21 10.20 -21.22
N THR A 992 -12.93 11.18 -20.65
CA THR A 992 -14.27 10.97 -20.07
C THR A 992 -15.14 12.23 -20.12
N THR A 993 -16.29 12.14 -20.77
CA THR A 993 -17.35 13.16 -20.67
C THR A 993 -18.27 12.85 -19.49
N PHE A 994 -18.66 13.90 -18.75
CA PHE A 994 -19.65 13.79 -17.67
C PHE A 994 -20.99 14.41 -18.05
N GLN A 995 -22.08 13.72 -17.69
CA GLN A 995 -23.44 14.24 -17.68
C GLN A 995 -23.94 14.34 -16.24
N GLU A 996 -24.19 15.55 -15.78
CA GLU A 996 -24.76 15.83 -14.46
C GLU A 996 -26.22 16.32 -14.58
N PHE A 997 -27.10 15.86 -13.69
CA PHE A 997 -28.45 16.38 -13.53
C PHE A 997 -28.98 16.19 -12.11
N THR A 998 -29.93 17.03 -11.68
CA THR A 998 -30.66 16.79 -10.43
C THR A 998 -31.78 15.78 -10.66
N LEU A 999 -31.77 14.70 -9.89
CA LEU A 999 -32.87 13.77 -9.70
C LEU A 999 -33.64 14.15 -8.43
N THR A 1000 -34.92 14.43 -8.57
CA THR A 1000 -35.83 14.58 -7.42
C THR A 1000 -36.49 13.25 -7.14
N VAL A 1001 -36.39 12.76 -5.90
CA VAL A 1001 -37.04 11.53 -5.42
C VAL A 1001 -38.20 11.90 -4.50
N ASP A 1002 -39.43 11.69 -4.98
CA ASP A 1002 -40.67 11.86 -4.20
C ASP A 1002 -40.93 10.66 -3.27
N GLU A 1003 -41.32 10.91 -2.00
CA GLU A 1003 -41.75 9.90 -1.00
C GLU A 1003 -43.18 9.34 -1.20
#